data_AF-V5BL57-F1
#
_entry.id   AF-V5BL57-F1
#
_cell.length_a   1.000
_cell.length_b   1.000
_cell.length_c   1.000
_cell.angle_alpha   90.00
_cell.angle_beta   90.00
_cell.angle_gamma   90.00
#
_symmetry.space_group_name_H-M   'P 1'
#
loop_
_entity.id
_entity.type
_entity.pdbx_description
1 polymer ?
#
loop_
_entity_poly.entity_id
_entity_poly.type
_entity_poly.pdbx_seq_one_letter_code
_entity_poly.pdbx_strand_id
1 'polypeptide(L)'
;MSYIVFAVDNADRLTLLGPPTPEGPNLKQIALSFIQAPKLARRSSNGEFGPEEPFAFEAVELMRTTFIGKPVKFTEDYVIDVLQRHAGRLEISSGEDASVLLLQNGFATVSEHIPARMEKTLFAKYSALMNEAKMAKKGIFAPDAANHTRVLRDLTAEEKSKLGEKLKGKVVLVRVEQVLSPTICMVSAEKFPRTQISVRMPGVAIKDSDCLAVSTAARFHTERYLLHRKVKIAFEGVDSFGNILGSVTSSKGVFQTELLLYGFVKINVSTLAFTNHADALRAAEKEAREKRQGLWKNWEESGESGTLQVKYGTAVAEAPGLAVNNANGNDGPEYKGPLSFSAVVVQIVNGDTITVRSDEKGELIRVSLAGVRSSKNVTREQDGRSPETRVSYTDYEWEAREFLRTHYIGKRVIVQVEYARQIFETKEVRPVVLVKIPETGANIGLSLLETGYATFLLGKNDVCSEASLLQIAAEKAREKGLGTYGKGKPPVQKIVELHHLGNARGKYYLSFLQRGMQGNRPPLLKGVVDAVLGGGSLRVYIPKENFQIPVKVAGIITPMGAANSSETADPFAEESKNFAVTRLQQFNVEIQVHTVDRAGNFISTVFLPDGTNFSIATVEAGLGTVANADRLPYYQQLIDAEKRAQKEGKYIWSNQSSIPQRAAKLMAERNANGVNCYSRSFGPKSEFIPYVLSEVGEDGYSVYLQEQDDENEERLETLQDLANKVSSLNGEYQPKRGELVVAQYRKTSHGIVPRCSMQKKANKSLRCCLLTLVPCQRRR
;
A
#
# COMPACT_ATOMS: atom_id res chain seq x y z
N MET A 1 20.90 -24.69 4.70
CA MET A 1 19.43 -24.76 4.63
C MET A 1 19.04 -25.17 3.22
N SER A 2 18.08 -26.09 3.05
CA SER A 2 17.57 -26.47 1.72
C SER A 2 16.55 -25.44 1.26
N TYR A 3 16.79 -24.84 0.10
CA TYR A 3 15.86 -23.93 -0.56
C TYR A 3 15.23 -24.62 -1.78
N ILE A 4 14.14 -24.10 -2.29
CA ILE A 4 13.59 -24.47 -3.61
C ILE A 4 13.71 -23.26 -4.52
N VAL A 5 14.14 -23.43 -5.77
CA VAL A 5 14.13 -22.31 -6.72
C VAL A 5 12.69 -21.97 -7.11
N PHE A 6 12.25 -20.78 -6.71
CA PHE A 6 10.90 -20.27 -6.91
C PHE A 6 10.74 -19.56 -8.25
N ALA A 7 11.70 -18.71 -8.62
CA ALA A 7 11.71 -17.98 -9.88
C ALA A 7 13.14 -17.77 -10.39
N VAL A 8 13.25 -17.60 -11.71
CA VAL A 8 14.51 -17.28 -12.42
C VAL A 8 14.31 -15.95 -13.15
N ASP A 9 14.68 -14.84 -12.50
CA ASP A 9 14.44 -13.47 -12.98
C ASP A 9 15.46 -13.01 -14.03
N ASN A 10 16.65 -13.60 -13.99
CA ASN A 10 17.70 -13.54 -14.99
C ASN A 10 18.60 -14.78 -14.81
N ALA A 11 19.51 -15.05 -15.73
CA ALA A 11 20.40 -16.20 -15.60
C ALA A 11 21.26 -16.15 -14.32
N ASP A 12 21.69 -14.96 -13.90
CA ASP A 12 22.45 -14.71 -12.67
C ASP A 12 21.56 -14.32 -11.46
N ARG A 13 20.23 -14.27 -11.60
CA ARG A 13 19.31 -13.75 -10.57
C ARG A 13 18.13 -14.68 -10.36
N LEU A 14 18.03 -15.21 -9.16
CA LEU A 14 17.01 -16.19 -8.81
C LEU A 14 16.29 -15.78 -7.53
N THR A 15 15.06 -16.24 -7.38
CA THR A 15 14.30 -16.15 -6.13
C THR A 15 14.19 -17.55 -5.54
N LEU A 16 14.59 -17.69 -4.29
CA LEU A 16 14.55 -18.93 -3.53
C LEU A 16 13.37 -18.92 -2.56
N LEU A 17 12.69 -20.06 -2.42
CA LEU A 17 11.69 -20.32 -1.39
C LEU A 17 12.35 -21.12 -0.26
N GLY A 18 12.44 -20.50 0.91
CA GLY A 18 12.88 -21.13 2.15
C GLY A 18 11.73 -21.79 2.92
N PRO A 19 12.03 -22.39 4.08
CA PRO A 19 11.00 -22.92 4.97
C PRO A 19 10.00 -21.81 5.38
N PRO A 20 8.71 -22.13 5.51
CA PRO A 20 7.68 -21.15 5.81
C PRO A 20 7.95 -20.48 7.17
N THR A 21 7.69 -19.18 7.25
CA THR A 21 7.79 -18.41 8.49
C THR A 21 6.39 -18.05 9.01
N PRO A 22 6.24 -17.68 10.29
CA PRO A 22 4.96 -17.21 10.84
C PRO A 22 4.39 -15.99 10.11
N GLU A 23 5.25 -15.21 9.44
CA GLU A 23 4.88 -13.97 8.73
C GLU A 23 4.51 -14.18 7.25
N GLY A 24 4.66 -15.39 6.69
CA GLY A 24 4.29 -15.71 5.31
C GLY A 24 5.33 -16.51 4.52
N PRO A 25 5.28 -16.51 3.18
CA PRO A 25 6.23 -17.22 2.35
C PRO A 25 7.63 -16.59 2.43
N ASN A 26 8.63 -17.38 2.78
CA ASN A 26 10.02 -16.96 2.93
C ASN A 26 10.72 -16.92 1.56
N LEU A 27 10.54 -15.81 0.83
CA LEU A 27 11.18 -15.58 -0.47
C LEU A 27 12.50 -14.82 -0.28
N LYS A 28 13.61 -15.43 -0.72
CA LYS A 28 14.95 -14.82 -0.70
C LYS A 28 15.42 -14.54 -2.13
N GLN A 29 15.58 -13.27 -2.49
CA GLN A 29 16.18 -12.87 -3.76
C GLN A 29 17.70 -12.99 -3.68
N ILE A 30 18.29 -13.72 -4.63
CA ILE A 30 19.72 -13.97 -4.69
C ILE A 30 20.32 -13.53 -6.02
N ALA A 31 21.63 -13.30 -5.99
CA ALA A 31 22.46 -13.17 -7.18
C ALA A 31 23.56 -14.25 -7.16
N LEU A 32 23.94 -14.76 -8.33
CA LEU A 32 25.10 -15.63 -8.44
C LEU A 32 26.38 -14.80 -8.24
N SER A 33 27.22 -15.21 -7.31
CA SER A 33 28.43 -14.50 -6.94
C SER A 33 29.48 -14.52 -8.05
N PHE A 34 30.20 -13.40 -8.23
CA PHE A 34 31.40 -13.29 -9.07
C PHE A 34 31.24 -13.51 -10.59
N ILE A 35 30.01 -13.71 -11.07
CA ILE A 35 29.72 -13.84 -12.50
C ILE A 35 28.71 -12.79 -12.95
N GLN A 36 28.73 -12.45 -14.23
CA GLN A 36 27.76 -11.58 -14.87
C GLN A 36 27.16 -12.28 -16.09
N ALA A 37 25.84 -12.48 -16.07
CA ALA A 37 25.11 -13.09 -17.19
C ALA A 37 24.44 -12.01 -18.07
N PRO A 38 24.17 -12.33 -19.35
CA PRO A 38 23.48 -11.41 -20.25
C PRO A 38 22.07 -11.08 -19.74
N LYS A 39 21.64 -9.83 -19.96
CA LYS A 39 20.37 -9.30 -19.46
C LYS A 39 19.21 -9.59 -20.41
N LEU A 40 18.17 -10.22 -19.89
CA LEU A 40 16.90 -10.38 -20.58
C LEU A 40 16.21 -9.02 -20.78
N ALA A 41 15.51 -8.86 -21.91
CA ALA A 41 14.69 -7.68 -22.16
C ALA A 41 13.65 -7.48 -21.04
N ARG A 42 13.52 -6.24 -20.55
CA ARG A 42 12.57 -5.84 -19.52
C ARG A 42 11.76 -4.64 -19.98
N ARG A 43 10.51 -4.55 -19.53
CA ARG A 43 9.69 -3.36 -19.76
C ARG A 43 10.29 -2.14 -19.04
N SER A 44 10.43 -1.05 -19.77
CA SER A 44 10.82 0.26 -19.24
C SER A 44 9.65 0.92 -18.50
N SER A 45 9.91 2.05 -17.83
CA SER A 45 8.86 2.89 -17.22
C SER A 45 7.81 3.38 -18.22
N ASN A 46 8.14 3.38 -19.52
CA ASN A 46 7.27 3.86 -20.58
C ASN A 46 6.44 2.73 -21.21
N GLY A 47 6.55 1.50 -20.67
CA GLY A 47 5.81 0.32 -21.14
C GLY A 47 6.50 -0.47 -22.26
N GLU A 48 7.50 0.09 -22.94
CA GLU A 48 8.21 -0.53 -24.05
C GLU A 48 9.26 -1.57 -23.59
N PHE A 49 9.53 -2.58 -24.42
CA PHE A 49 10.60 -3.55 -24.18
C PHE A 49 11.98 -2.92 -24.42
N GLY A 50 12.83 -2.94 -23.40
CA GLY A 50 14.24 -2.58 -23.55
C GLY A 50 15.03 -3.62 -24.37
N PRO A 51 16.26 -3.29 -24.78
CA PRO A 51 17.10 -4.21 -25.56
C PRO A 51 17.44 -5.47 -24.75
N GLU A 52 17.42 -6.62 -25.43
CA GLU A 52 17.93 -7.90 -24.91
C GLU A 52 19.44 -7.99 -25.21
N GLU A 53 20.23 -8.53 -24.30
CA GLU A 53 21.65 -8.83 -24.57
C GLU A 53 21.78 -10.20 -25.28
N PRO A 54 22.81 -10.42 -26.12
CA PRO A 54 23.05 -11.70 -26.79
C PRO A 54 22.99 -12.91 -25.86
N PHE A 55 22.30 -13.98 -26.28
CA PHE A 55 22.13 -15.23 -25.54
C PHE A 55 21.43 -15.11 -24.16
N ALA A 56 20.81 -13.96 -23.84
CA ALA A 56 20.11 -13.79 -22.57
C ALA A 56 18.97 -14.79 -22.36
N PHE A 57 18.20 -15.08 -23.41
CA PHE A 57 17.08 -16.01 -23.33
C PHE A 57 17.54 -17.45 -23.12
N GLU A 58 18.55 -17.88 -23.87
CA GLU A 58 19.14 -19.22 -23.78
C GLU A 58 19.77 -19.47 -22.40
N ALA A 59 20.46 -18.46 -21.86
CA ALA A 59 21.01 -18.51 -20.52
C ALA A 59 19.92 -18.68 -19.45
N VAL A 60 18.83 -17.90 -19.55
CA VAL A 60 17.68 -18.02 -18.64
C VAL A 60 16.97 -19.37 -18.80
N GLU A 61 16.81 -19.86 -20.03
CA GLU A 61 16.18 -21.16 -20.28
C GLU A 61 16.99 -22.30 -19.68
N LEU A 62 18.32 -22.27 -19.77
CA LEU A 62 19.21 -23.24 -19.13
C LEU A 62 19.01 -23.25 -17.60
N MET A 63 19.00 -22.08 -16.98
CA MET A 63 18.78 -21.97 -15.53
C MET A 63 17.38 -22.43 -15.13
N ARG A 64 16.38 -22.10 -15.94
CA ARG A 64 14.99 -22.49 -15.71
C ARG A 64 14.82 -24.01 -15.82
N THR A 65 15.31 -24.66 -16.89
CA THR A 65 15.17 -26.12 -17.06
C THR A 65 15.92 -26.90 -15.98
N THR A 66 17.09 -26.40 -15.59
CA THR A 66 17.94 -27.10 -14.63
C THR A 66 17.50 -26.90 -13.19
N PHE A 67 17.08 -25.69 -12.77
CA PHE A 67 16.90 -25.38 -11.36
C PHE A 67 15.46 -25.13 -10.91
N ILE A 68 14.53 -24.67 -11.77
CA ILE A 68 13.19 -24.25 -11.32
C ILE A 68 12.45 -25.39 -10.58
N GLY A 69 11.91 -25.09 -9.40
CA GLY A 69 11.17 -26.05 -8.58
C GLY A 69 12.00 -27.18 -7.97
N LYS A 70 13.33 -27.20 -8.15
CA LYS A 70 14.21 -28.22 -7.56
C LYS A 70 14.82 -27.74 -6.24
N PRO A 71 15.13 -28.67 -5.31
CA PRO A 71 15.81 -28.34 -4.08
C PRO A 71 17.29 -27.99 -4.34
N VAL A 72 17.76 -26.93 -3.70
CA VAL A 72 19.10 -26.37 -3.89
C VAL A 72 19.71 -25.97 -2.54
N LYS A 73 21.04 -26.02 -2.49
CA LYS A 73 21.86 -25.49 -1.41
C LYS A 73 22.41 -24.15 -1.85
N PHE A 74 22.08 -23.10 -1.10
CA PHE A 74 22.64 -21.76 -1.32
C PHE A 74 23.72 -21.50 -0.27
N THR A 75 24.91 -21.13 -0.74
CA THR A 75 26.05 -20.75 0.08
C THR A 75 26.32 -19.27 -0.16
N GLU A 76 26.11 -18.45 0.86
CA GLU A 76 26.25 -17.00 0.76
C GLU A 76 27.72 -16.59 0.86
N ASP A 77 28.19 -15.79 -0.10
CA ASP A 77 29.58 -15.31 -0.13
C ASP A 77 29.67 -13.82 0.29
N TYR A 78 28.70 -12.98 -0.13
CA TYR A 78 28.63 -11.59 0.31
C TYR A 78 27.25 -10.96 0.13
N VAL A 79 26.99 -9.86 0.83
CA VAL A 79 25.79 -9.04 0.64
C VAL A 79 26.12 -7.83 -0.23
N ILE A 80 25.23 -7.52 -1.17
CA ILE A 80 25.27 -6.32 -1.99
C ILE A 80 24.37 -5.28 -1.32
N ASP A 81 24.96 -4.45 -0.45
CA ASP A 81 24.24 -3.51 0.42
C ASP A 81 23.32 -2.55 -0.33
N VAL A 82 23.76 -2.06 -1.50
CA VAL A 82 23.00 -1.12 -2.34
C VAL A 82 21.70 -1.73 -2.85
N LEU A 83 21.70 -3.05 -3.13
CA LEU A 83 20.55 -3.76 -3.68
C LEU A 83 19.79 -4.56 -2.62
N GLN A 84 20.30 -4.63 -1.38
CA GLN A 84 19.82 -5.53 -0.31
C GLN A 84 19.69 -6.97 -0.82
N ARG A 85 20.66 -7.42 -1.62
CA ARG A 85 20.66 -8.75 -2.25
C ARG A 85 21.81 -9.60 -1.72
N HIS A 86 21.51 -10.86 -1.46
CA HIS A 86 22.51 -11.85 -1.06
C HIS A 86 23.14 -12.48 -2.31
N ALA A 87 24.46 -12.34 -2.44
CA ALA A 87 25.22 -12.95 -3.52
C ALA A 87 25.89 -14.22 -3.01
N GLY A 88 25.83 -15.28 -3.79
CA GLY A 88 26.42 -16.55 -3.40
C GLY A 88 26.36 -17.62 -4.48
N ARG A 89 26.80 -18.81 -4.12
CA ARG A 89 26.81 -20.01 -4.97
C ARG A 89 25.56 -20.84 -4.76
N LEU A 90 25.06 -21.41 -5.85
CA LEU A 90 23.85 -22.22 -5.86
C LEU A 90 24.17 -23.61 -6.41
N GLU A 91 24.04 -24.62 -5.56
CA GLU A 91 24.28 -26.01 -5.90
C GLU A 91 22.97 -26.80 -5.87
N ILE A 92 22.69 -27.60 -6.89
CA ILE A 92 21.59 -28.54 -6.87
C ILE A 92 22.01 -29.82 -6.13
N SER A 93 21.04 -30.60 -5.65
CA SER A 93 21.30 -31.89 -4.97
C SER A 93 22.09 -32.91 -5.80
N SER A 94 22.14 -32.80 -7.13
CA SER A 94 23.00 -33.63 -7.99
C SER A 94 24.47 -33.19 -8.02
N GLY A 95 24.83 -32.10 -7.34
CA GLY A 95 26.20 -31.57 -7.25
C GLY A 95 26.59 -30.57 -8.34
N GLU A 96 25.67 -30.20 -9.23
CA GLU A 96 25.94 -29.17 -10.24
C GLU A 96 25.83 -27.75 -9.63
N ASP A 97 26.80 -26.88 -9.93
CA ASP A 97 26.82 -25.48 -9.52
C ASP A 97 26.29 -24.59 -10.66
N ALA A 98 25.33 -23.71 -10.35
CA ALA A 98 24.72 -22.79 -11.30
C ALA A 98 25.73 -21.88 -12.03
N SER A 99 26.70 -21.36 -11.31
CA SER A 99 27.72 -20.45 -11.86
C SER A 99 28.67 -21.21 -12.77
N VAL A 100 29.06 -22.44 -12.37
CA VAL A 100 29.88 -23.34 -13.19
C VAL A 100 29.16 -23.67 -14.49
N LEU A 101 27.86 -24.00 -14.42
CA LEU A 101 27.04 -24.35 -15.58
C LEU A 101 26.94 -23.20 -16.58
N LEU A 102 26.73 -21.97 -16.10
CA LEU A 102 26.66 -20.78 -16.95
C LEU A 102 28.00 -20.49 -17.63
N LEU A 103 29.12 -20.60 -16.90
CA LEU A 103 30.46 -20.36 -17.45
C LEU A 103 30.84 -21.41 -18.50
N GLN A 104 30.57 -22.70 -18.26
CA GLN A 104 30.84 -23.79 -19.20
C GLN A 104 30.11 -23.64 -20.54
N ASN A 105 28.90 -23.07 -20.52
CA ASN A 105 28.10 -22.84 -21.73
C ASN A 105 28.37 -21.48 -22.39
N GLY A 106 29.27 -20.65 -21.83
CA GLY A 106 29.55 -19.31 -22.35
C GLY A 106 28.40 -18.33 -22.14
N PHE A 107 27.61 -18.50 -21.08
CA PHE A 107 26.46 -17.66 -20.73
C PHE A 107 26.75 -16.72 -19.56
N ALA A 108 28.00 -16.58 -19.15
CA ALA A 108 28.41 -15.59 -18.17
C ALA A 108 29.88 -15.19 -18.36
N THR A 109 30.23 -14.01 -17.85
CA THR A 109 31.61 -13.52 -17.77
C THR A 109 32.07 -13.41 -16.32
N VAL A 110 33.38 -13.48 -16.13
CA VAL A 110 34.07 -13.26 -14.85
C VAL A 110 34.89 -11.97 -15.00
N SER A 111 35.10 -11.23 -13.91
CA SER A 111 35.95 -10.04 -13.92
C SER A 111 37.40 -10.37 -14.32
N GLU A 112 38.08 -9.44 -15.02
CA GLU A 112 39.49 -9.58 -15.41
C GLU A 112 40.45 -9.55 -14.22
N HIS A 113 40.02 -8.95 -13.10
CA HIS A 113 40.78 -8.88 -11.86
C HIS A 113 40.09 -9.68 -10.77
N ILE A 114 40.88 -10.26 -9.86
CA ILE A 114 40.37 -11.01 -8.71
C ILE A 114 39.56 -10.05 -7.83
N PRO A 115 38.23 -10.27 -7.66
CA PRO A 115 37.44 -9.46 -6.75
C PRO A 115 37.95 -9.61 -5.32
N ALA A 116 37.96 -8.53 -4.54
CA ALA A 116 38.56 -8.49 -3.19
C ALA A 116 37.99 -9.52 -2.19
N ARG A 117 36.81 -10.09 -2.47
CA ARG A 117 36.11 -11.07 -1.64
C ARG A 117 36.12 -12.50 -2.21
N MET A 118 36.86 -12.72 -3.31
CA MET A 118 36.90 -14.01 -4.01
C MET A 118 38.19 -14.78 -3.68
N GLU A 119 38.06 -16.08 -3.41
CA GLU A 119 39.22 -16.96 -3.23
C GLU A 119 40.00 -17.15 -4.54
N LYS A 120 41.33 -17.19 -4.45
CA LYS A 120 42.22 -17.35 -5.61
C LYS A 120 41.96 -18.65 -6.39
N THR A 121 41.68 -19.74 -5.68
CA THR A 121 41.37 -21.06 -6.26
C THR A 121 40.05 -21.04 -7.03
N LEU A 122 39.03 -20.41 -6.47
CA LEU A 122 37.72 -20.25 -7.11
C LEU A 122 37.81 -19.35 -8.34
N PHE A 123 38.57 -18.26 -8.26
CA PHE A 123 38.83 -17.38 -9.40
C PHE A 123 39.53 -18.15 -10.53
N ALA A 124 40.60 -18.89 -10.23
CA ALA A 124 41.31 -19.70 -11.22
C ALA A 124 40.36 -20.70 -11.92
N LYS A 125 39.47 -21.36 -11.16
CA LYS A 125 38.45 -22.27 -11.72
C LYS A 125 37.48 -21.54 -12.65
N TYR A 126 36.91 -20.41 -12.21
CA TYR A 126 35.93 -19.67 -13.01
C TYR A 126 36.54 -19.07 -14.27
N SER A 127 37.75 -18.52 -14.18
CA SER A 127 38.50 -18.01 -15.32
C SER A 127 38.86 -19.11 -16.32
N ALA A 128 39.26 -20.31 -15.85
CA ALA A 128 39.52 -21.45 -16.72
C ALA A 128 38.28 -21.85 -17.54
N LEU A 129 37.13 -22.00 -16.87
CA LEU A 129 35.87 -22.34 -17.53
C LEU A 129 35.42 -21.28 -18.55
N MET A 130 35.57 -19.99 -18.20
CA MET A 130 35.28 -18.90 -19.13
C MET A 130 36.22 -18.94 -20.35
N ASN A 131 37.52 -19.18 -20.15
CA ASN A 131 38.50 -19.26 -21.23
C ASN A 131 38.26 -20.47 -22.14
N GLU A 132 37.87 -21.62 -21.59
CA GLU A 132 37.46 -22.79 -22.36
C GLU A 132 36.23 -22.48 -23.22
N ALA A 133 35.20 -21.84 -22.67
CA ALA A 133 34.01 -21.44 -23.42
C ALA A 133 34.34 -20.41 -24.51
N LYS A 134 35.28 -19.49 -24.23
CA LYS A 134 35.76 -18.48 -25.20
C LYS A 134 36.56 -19.11 -26.33
N MET A 135 37.47 -20.04 -26.03
CA MET A 135 38.22 -20.81 -27.04
C MET A 135 37.29 -21.66 -27.91
N ALA A 136 36.27 -22.26 -27.28
CA ALA A 136 35.24 -23.02 -27.97
C ALA A 136 34.18 -22.15 -28.68
N LYS A 137 34.28 -20.81 -28.60
CA LYS A 137 33.35 -19.84 -29.20
C LYS A 137 31.89 -20.14 -28.86
N LYS A 138 31.61 -20.45 -27.59
CA LYS A 138 30.26 -20.78 -27.10
C LYS A 138 29.53 -19.55 -26.56
N GLY A 139 28.20 -19.53 -26.71
CA GLY A 139 27.33 -18.52 -26.13
C GLY A 139 27.74 -17.10 -26.52
N ILE A 140 27.89 -16.20 -25.54
CA ILE A 140 28.23 -14.79 -25.77
C ILE A 140 29.58 -14.58 -26.47
N PHE A 141 30.45 -15.61 -26.53
CA PHE A 141 31.73 -15.57 -27.23
C PHE A 141 31.68 -16.09 -28.67
N ALA A 142 30.50 -16.54 -29.13
CA ALA A 142 30.30 -16.98 -30.49
C ALA A 142 30.39 -15.80 -31.48
N PRO A 143 30.95 -15.99 -32.69
CA PRO A 143 31.07 -14.91 -33.68
C PRO A 143 29.72 -14.39 -34.17
N ASP A 144 28.67 -15.20 -34.06
CA ASP A 144 27.29 -14.90 -34.43
C ASP A 144 26.42 -14.52 -33.22
N ALA A 145 27.02 -14.24 -32.05
CA ALA A 145 26.27 -13.95 -30.83
C ALA A 145 25.23 -12.82 -30.98
N ALA A 146 25.51 -11.80 -31.80
CA ALA A 146 24.56 -10.74 -32.08
C ALA A 146 23.22 -11.24 -32.65
N ASN A 147 23.22 -12.35 -33.39
CA ASN A 147 22.00 -12.96 -33.97
C ASN A 147 21.11 -13.63 -32.91
N HIS A 148 21.66 -13.93 -31.73
CA HIS A 148 20.96 -14.50 -30.59
C HIS A 148 20.35 -13.42 -29.68
N THR A 149 19.73 -12.41 -30.31
CA THR A 149 19.06 -11.30 -29.64
C THR A 149 17.61 -11.22 -30.10
N ARG A 150 16.65 -11.24 -29.19
CA ARG A 150 15.23 -11.13 -29.55
C ARG A 150 14.74 -9.70 -29.40
N VAL A 151 14.02 -9.24 -30.41
CA VAL A 151 13.23 -8.00 -30.34
C VAL A 151 11.80 -8.39 -29.98
N LEU A 152 11.42 -8.12 -28.73
CA LEU A 152 10.06 -8.31 -28.26
C LEU A 152 9.19 -7.16 -28.74
N ARG A 153 7.99 -7.48 -29.23
CA ARG A 153 6.99 -6.49 -29.64
C ARG A 153 5.68 -6.70 -28.91
N ASP A 154 4.97 -5.61 -28.68
CA ASP A 154 3.57 -5.68 -28.26
C ASP A 154 2.66 -5.88 -29.47
N LEU A 155 1.57 -6.62 -29.24
CA LEU A 155 0.50 -6.81 -30.22
C LEU A 155 -0.55 -5.71 -30.05
N THR A 156 -1.07 -5.19 -31.16
CA THR A 156 -2.26 -4.33 -31.12
C THR A 156 -3.50 -5.12 -30.69
N ALA A 157 -4.58 -4.46 -30.27
CA ALA A 157 -5.82 -5.12 -29.87
C ALA A 157 -6.38 -6.03 -30.98
N GLU A 158 -6.32 -5.58 -32.24
CA GLU A 158 -6.75 -6.37 -33.38
C GLU A 158 -5.87 -7.61 -33.62
N GLU A 159 -4.54 -7.46 -33.52
CA GLU A 159 -3.62 -8.58 -33.66
C GLU A 159 -3.82 -9.61 -32.54
N LYS A 160 -4.09 -9.16 -31.32
CA LYS A 160 -4.41 -10.04 -30.17
C LYS A 160 -5.68 -10.83 -30.42
N SER A 161 -6.75 -10.19 -30.88
CA SER A 161 -8.01 -10.88 -31.20
C SER A 161 -7.82 -11.90 -32.33
N LYS A 162 -7.12 -11.53 -33.41
CA LYS A 162 -6.80 -12.46 -34.52
C LYS A 162 -5.97 -13.66 -34.04
N LEU A 163 -4.99 -13.42 -33.18
CA LEU A 163 -4.18 -14.49 -32.61
C LEU A 163 -4.99 -15.40 -31.68
N GLY A 164 -5.85 -14.82 -30.83
CA GLY A 164 -6.74 -15.56 -29.95
C GLY A 164 -7.70 -16.46 -30.73
N GLU A 165 -8.32 -15.95 -31.80
CA GLU A 165 -9.15 -16.76 -32.70
C GLU A 165 -8.37 -17.87 -33.41
N LYS A 166 -7.13 -17.59 -33.84
CA LYS A 166 -6.25 -18.62 -34.46
C LYS A 166 -5.87 -19.74 -33.48
N LEU A 167 -5.78 -19.42 -32.19
CA LEU A 167 -5.44 -20.33 -31.12
C LEU A 167 -6.66 -21.06 -30.53
N LYS A 168 -7.88 -20.55 -30.77
CA LYS A 168 -9.13 -21.14 -30.28
C LYS A 168 -9.23 -22.63 -30.60
N GLY A 169 -9.59 -23.41 -29.59
CA GLY A 169 -9.72 -24.87 -29.66
C GLY A 169 -8.40 -25.64 -29.64
N LYS A 170 -7.24 -24.97 -29.52
CA LYS A 170 -5.93 -25.63 -29.50
C LYS A 170 -5.34 -25.65 -28.11
N VAL A 171 -4.70 -26.76 -27.78
CA VAL A 171 -3.83 -26.88 -26.60
C VAL A 171 -2.40 -26.57 -27.02
N VAL A 172 -1.78 -25.57 -26.39
CA VAL A 172 -0.42 -25.14 -26.69
C VAL A 172 0.43 -25.21 -25.43
N LEU A 173 1.66 -25.71 -25.58
CA LEU A 173 2.67 -25.63 -24.54
C LEU A 173 3.24 -24.20 -24.51
N VAL A 174 3.00 -23.49 -23.42
CA VAL A 174 3.41 -22.08 -23.25
C VAL A 174 4.27 -21.94 -22.01
N ARG A 175 5.16 -20.94 -22.01
CA ARG A 175 5.94 -20.52 -20.86
C ARG A 175 5.22 -19.37 -20.16
N VAL A 176 5.01 -19.47 -18.85
CA VAL A 176 4.46 -18.36 -18.07
C VAL A 176 5.60 -17.40 -17.71
N GLU A 177 5.56 -16.20 -18.27
CA GLU A 177 6.54 -15.14 -18.04
C GLU A 177 6.24 -14.38 -16.74
N GLN A 178 4.97 -14.11 -16.50
CA GLN A 178 4.54 -13.30 -15.36
C GLN A 178 3.11 -13.67 -14.95
N VAL A 179 2.84 -13.62 -13.66
CA VAL A 179 1.48 -13.68 -13.12
C VAL A 179 1.02 -12.25 -12.87
N LEU A 180 0.05 -11.75 -13.64
CA LEU A 180 -0.49 -10.39 -13.44
C LEU A 180 -1.49 -10.36 -12.29
N SER A 181 -2.38 -11.36 -12.28
CA SER A 181 -3.32 -11.63 -11.20
C SER A 181 -3.43 -13.15 -10.99
N PRO A 182 -4.01 -13.63 -9.89
CA PRO A 182 -4.24 -15.06 -9.66
C PRO A 182 -4.87 -15.82 -10.84
N THR A 183 -5.67 -15.14 -11.67
CA THR A 183 -6.38 -15.70 -12.83
C THR A 183 -5.87 -15.17 -14.18
N ILE A 184 -4.88 -14.28 -14.22
CA ILE A 184 -4.35 -13.68 -15.46
C ILE A 184 -2.85 -13.88 -15.52
N CYS A 185 -2.39 -14.59 -16.55
CA CYS A 185 -0.98 -14.87 -16.79
C CYS A 185 -0.50 -14.23 -18.10
N MET A 186 0.71 -13.69 -18.08
CA MET A 186 1.44 -13.32 -19.28
C MET A 186 2.24 -14.53 -19.76
N VAL A 187 2.03 -14.93 -21.01
CA VAL A 187 2.64 -16.16 -21.55
C VAL A 187 3.35 -15.89 -22.88
N SER A 188 4.38 -16.68 -23.14
CA SER A 188 5.07 -16.78 -24.42
C SER A 188 5.04 -18.23 -24.93
N ALA A 189 5.17 -18.42 -26.24
CA ALA A 189 5.24 -19.77 -26.82
C ALA A 189 6.12 -19.78 -28.05
N GLU A 190 6.61 -20.96 -28.43
CA GLU A 190 7.39 -21.15 -29.67
C GLU A 190 6.59 -20.75 -30.92
N LYS A 191 5.25 -20.85 -30.87
CA LYS A 191 4.34 -20.40 -31.94
C LYS A 191 4.29 -18.87 -32.10
N PHE A 192 4.72 -18.11 -31.08
CA PHE A 192 4.77 -16.65 -31.08
C PHE A 192 5.97 -16.16 -30.23
N PRO A 193 7.21 -16.41 -30.68
CA PRO A 193 8.41 -16.31 -29.83
C PRO A 193 8.86 -14.88 -29.54
N ARG A 194 8.33 -13.89 -30.28
CA ARG A 194 8.66 -12.45 -30.17
C ARG A 194 7.57 -11.63 -29.49
N THR A 195 6.52 -12.26 -28.96
CA THR A 195 5.40 -11.57 -28.34
C THR A 195 4.99 -12.26 -27.05
N GLN A 196 4.47 -11.47 -26.12
CA GLN A 196 3.87 -11.97 -24.89
C GLN A 196 2.38 -11.64 -24.91
N ILE A 197 1.54 -12.61 -24.55
CA ILE A 197 0.09 -12.43 -24.54
C ILE A 197 -0.47 -12.63 -23.14
N SER A 198 -1.44 -11.79 -22.77
CA SER A 198 -2.23 -11.97 -21.57
C SER A 198 -3.29 -13.03 -21.81
N VAL A 199 -3.31 -14.07 -20.98
CA VAL A 199 -4.32 -15.12 -20.99
C VAL A 199 -5.07 -15.08 -19.66
N ARG A 200 -6.39 -14.94 -19.74
CA ARG A 200 -7.29 -14.99 -18.59
C ARG A 200 -7.87 -16.40 -18.47
N MET A 201 -7.84 -16.93 -17.25
CA MET A 201 -8.48 -18.20 -16.92
C MET A 201 -10.01 -18.01 -16.89
N PRO A 202 -10.77 -18.69 -17.77
CA PRO A 202 -12.22 -18.58 -17.82
C PRO A 202 -12.90 -19.34 -16.68
N GLY A 203 -14.12 -18.95 -16.35
CA GLY A 203 -14.96 -19.56 -15.33
C GLY A 203 -14.60 -19.17 -13.88
N VAL A 204 -13.53 -18.40 -13.68
CA VAL A 204 -13.08 -17.96 -12.35
C VAL A 204 -12.83 -16.45 -12.30
N ALA A 205 -13.17 -15.83 -11.17
CA ALA A 205 -12.88 -14.43 -10.88
C ALA A 205 -12.51 -14.22 -9.41
N ILE A 206 -11.86 -13.09 -9.16
CA ILE A 206 -11.56 -12.60 -7.81
C ILE A 206 -12.76 -11.75 -7.38
N LYS A 207 -13.38 -12.08 -6.24
CA LYS A 207 -14.61 -11.43 -5.78
C LYS A 207 -14.36 -9.98 -5.32
N ASP A 208 -13.38 -9.79 -4.44
CA ASP A 208 -13.09 -8.50 -3.80
C ASP A 208 -11.58 -8.26 -3.84
N SER A 209 -11.15 -7.21 -4.57
CA SER A 209 -9.74 -6.81 -4.61
C SER A 209 -9.21 -6.32 -3.24
N ASP A 210 -10.12 -6.12 -2.28
CA ASP A 210 -9.84 -5.56 -0.94
C ASP A 210 -9.49 -6.64 0.11
N CYS A 211 -9.77 -7.93 -0.16
CA CYS A 211 -9.31 -9.01 0.71
C CYS A 211 -7.84 -9.36 0.40
N LEU A 212 -6.93 -8.46 0.80
CA LEU A 212 -5.50 -8.53 0.47
C LEU A 212 -4.89 -9.88 0.84
N ALA A 213 -5.22 -10.44 2.01
CA ALA A 213 -4.66 -11.71 2.47
C ALA A 213 -4.98 -12.89 1.54
N VAL A 214 -6.23 -13.00 1.08
CA VAL A 214 -6.65 -14.08 0.16
C VAL A 214 -6.10 -13.84 -1.24
N SER A 215 -6.09 -12.58 -1.69
CA SER A 215 -5.52 -12.21 -3.00
C SER A 215 -4.00 -12.49 -3.08
N THR A 216 -3.25 -12.16 -2.03
CA THR A 216 -1.82 -12.45 -1.94
C THR A 216 -1.53 -13.95 -1.86
N ALA A 217 -2.31 -14.71 -1.08
CA ALA A 217 -2.17 -16.17 -1.00
C ALA A 217 -2.49 -16.84 -2.35
N ALA A 218 -3.56 -16.40 -3.02
CA ALA A 218 -3.95 -16.87 -4.34
C ALA A 218 -2.85 -16.60 -5.39
N ARG A 219 -2.30 -15.39 -5.38
CA ARG A 219 -1.20 -14.99 -6.27
C ARG A 219 0.04 -15.84 -6.02
N PHE A 220 0.43 -16.01 -4.76
CA PHE A 220 1.57 -16.84 -4.37
C PHE A 220 1.39 -18.29 -4.82
N HIS A 221 0.17 -18.84 -4.69
CA HIS A 221 -0.15 -20.19 -5.16
C HIS A 221 0.03 -20.32 -6.68
N THR A 222 -0.56 -19.39 -7.45
CA THR A 222 -0.38 -19.34 -8.91
C THR A 222 1.09 -19.19 -9.30
N GLU A 223 1.84 -18.31 -8.65
CA GLU A 223 3.26 -18.11 -8.92
C GLU A 223 4.09 -19.36 -8.60
N ARG A 224 3.86 -20.00 -7.44
CA ARG A 224 4.58 -21.21 -7.02
C ARG A 224 4.46 -22.36 -8.03
N TYR A 225 3.30 -22.53 -8.65
CA TYR A 225 3.03 -23.66 -9.53
C TYR A 225 3.22 -23.37 -11.01
N LEU A 226 3.02 -22.12 -11.45
CA LEU A 226 3.01 -21.76 -12.87
C LEU A 226 4.19 -20.86 -13.29
N LEU A 227 4.69 -19.98 -12.43
CA LEU A 227 5.69 -18.97 -12.82
C LEU A 227 6.96 -19.63 -13.37
N HIS A 228 7.39 -19.17 -14.55
CA HIS A 228 8.56 -19.65 -15.29
C HIS A 228 8.55 -21.17 -15.55
N ARG A 229 7.36 -21.77 -15.65
CA ARG A 229 7.19 -23.17 -16.03
C ARG A 229 6.52 -23.27 -17.40
N LYS A 230 6.84 -24.34 -18.12
CA LYS A 230 6.13 -24.71 -19.35
C LYS A 230 4.86 -25.45 -18.95
N VAL A 231 3.71 -24.87 -19.30
CA VAL A 231 2.39 -25.40 -18.96
C VAL A 231 1.55 -25.53 -20.22
N LYS A 232 0.62 -26.50 -20.24
CA LYS A 232 -0.32 -26.65 -21.35
C LYS A 232 -1.51 -25.72 -21.11
N ILE A 233 -1.80 -24.84 -22.06
CA ILE A 233 -2.99 -23.99 -22.03
C ILE A 233 -3.91 -24.41 -23.17
N ALA A 234 -5.15 -24.76 -22.82
CA ALA A 234 -6.24 -24.93 -23.76
C ALA A 234 -6.85 -23.55 -24.03
N PHE A 235 -6.65 -23.02 -25.24
CA PHE A 235 -7.19 -21.72 -25.63
C PHE A 235 -8.65 -21.88 -26.04
N GLU A 236 -9.55 -21.17 -25.34
CA GLU A 236 -10.99 -21.35 -25.46
C GLU A 236 -11.65 -20.24 -26.29
N GLY A 237 -10.96 -19.11 -26.49
CA GLY A 237 -11.38 -18.08 -27.42
C GLY A 237 -10.99 -16.67 -26.97
N VAL A 238 -11.75 -15.68 -27.43
CA VAL A 238 -11.58 -14.27 -27.09
C VAL A 238 -12.93 -13.75 -26.58
N ASP A 239 -12.93 -12.99 -25.48
CA ASP A 239 -14.15 -12.36 -24.96
C ASP A 239 -14.54 -11.10 -25.77
N SER A 240 -15.71 -10.53 -25.51
CA SER A 240 -16.21 -9.34 -26.19
C SER A 240 -15.32 -8.09 -26.03
N PHE A 241 -14.35 -8.13 -25.11
CA PHE A 241 -13.41 -7.05 -24.85
C PHE A 241 -12.02 -7.31 -25.48
N GLY A 242 -11.86 -8.38 -26.25
CA GLY A 242 -10.60 -8.74 -26.89
C GLY A 242 -9.60 -9.47 -25.98
N ASN A 243 -10.03 -9.98 -24.82
CA ASN A 243 -9.16 -10.74 -23.92
C ASN A 243 -9.12 -12.21 -24.33
N ILE A 244 -7.91 -12.77 -24.45
CA ILE A 244 -7.71 -14.18 -24.77
C ILE A 244 -8.02 -15.03 -23.53
N LEU A 245 -8.94 -15.98 -23.68
CA LEU A 245 -9.35 -16.93 -22.66
C LEU A 245 -8.63 -18.26 -22.84
N GLY A 246 -8.08 -18.81 -21.74
CA GLY A 246 -7.44 -20.10 -21.78
C GLY A 246 -7.35 -20.78 -20.41
N SER A 247 -7.63 -22.08 -20.41
CA SER A 247 -7.59 -22.94 -19.23
C SER A 247 -6.23 -23.61 -19.09
N VAL A 248 -5.63 -23.55 -17.91
CA VAL A 248 -4.34 -24.21 -17.65
C VAL A 248 -4.60 -25.67 -17.31
N THR A 249 -4.10 -26.57 -18.15
CA THR A 249 -4.32 -28.01 -18.06
C THR A 249 -3.06 -28.74 -17.61
N SER A 250 -3.23 -29.73 -16.75
CA SER A 250 -2.19 -30.61 -16.21
C SER A 250 -2.66 -32.07 -16.21
N SER A 251 -1.76 -33.01 -15.93
CA SER A 251 -2.11 -34.43 -15.75
C SER A 251 -3.07 -34.67 -14.57
N LYS A 252 -3.15 -33.72 -13.63
CA LYS A 252 -4.06 -33.74 -12.47
C LYS A 252 -5.41 -33.06 -12.72
N GLY A 253 -5.64 -32.51 -13.92
CA GLY A 253 -6.84 -31.74 -14.26
C GLY A 253 -6.55 -30.25 -14.51
N VAL A 254 -7.56 -29.42 -14.28
CA VAL A 254 -7.55 -27.99 -14.59
C VAL A 254 -7.12 -27.18 -13.37
N PHE A 255 -6.16 -26.26 -13.54
CA PHE A 255 -5.62 -25.49 -12.42
C PHE A 255 -6.67 -24.60 -11.73
N GLN A 256 -7.66 -24.12 -12.48
CA GLN A 256 -8.77 -23.34 -11.94
C GLN A 256 -9.57 -24.10 -10.87
N THR A 257 -9.70 -25.41 -10.99
CA THR A 257 -10.36 -26.27 -10.00
C THR A 257 -9.61 -26.22 -8.66
N GLU A 258 -8.28 -26.25 -8.70
CA GLU A 258 -7.44 -26.16 -7.50
C GLU A 258 -7.58 -24.79 -6.80
N LEU A 259 -7.62 -23.70 -7.58
CA LEU A 259 -7.85 -22.37 -7.04
C LEU A 259 -9.23 -22.24 -6.37
N LEU A 260 -10.26 -22.90 -6.91
CA LEU A 260 -11.59 -22.92 -6.32
C LEU A 260 -11.62 -23.76 -5.04
N LEU A 261 -10.98 -24.93 -5.02
CA LEU A 261 -10.92 -25.84 -3.87
C LEU A 261 -10.33 -25.18 -2.62
N TYR A 262 -9.24 -24.41 -2.78
CA TYR A 262 -8.64 -23.64 -1.68
C TYR A 262 -9.44 -22.38 -1.31
N GLY A 263 -10.52 -22.09 -2.04
CA GLY A 263 -11.34 -20.90 -1.87
C GLY A 263 -10.59 -19.62 -2.20
N PHE A 264 -9.66 -19.63 -3.15
CA PHE A 264 -8.90 -18.45 -3.57
C PHE A 264 -9.65 -17.57 -4.59
N VAL A 265 -10.53 -18.18 -5.37
CA VAL A 265 -11.32 -17.53 -6.42
C VAL A 265 -12.78 -17.98 -6.32
N LYS A 266 -13.69 -17.31 -7.04
CA LYS A 266 -15.10 -17.70 -7.17
C LYS A 266 -15.46 -17.95 -8.62
N ILE A 267 -16.58 -18.64 -8.84
CA ILE A 267 -17.09 -18.87 -10.19
C ILE A 267 -17.50 -17.54 -10.83
N ASN A 268 -17.01 -17.32 -12.05
CA ASN A 268 -17.41 -16.20 -12.89
C ASN A 268 -18.40 -16.69 -13.95
N VAL A 269 -19.68 -16.39 -13.74
CA VAL A 269 -20.78 -16.84 -14.62
C VAL A 269 -20.58 -16.35 -16.06
N SER A 270 -20.10 -15.13 -16.26
CA SER A 270 -19.96 -14.53 -17.60
C SER A 270 -18.91 -15.21 -18.47
N THR A 271 -17.90 -15.83 -17.87
CA THR A 271 -16.84 -16.55 -18.61
C THR A 271 -16.96 -18.07 -18.48
N LEU A 272 -17.91 -18.57 -17.68
CA LEU A 272 -18.12 -20.00 -17.45
C LEU A 272 -18.58 -20.73 -18.72
N ALA A 273 -19.34 -20.05 -19.60
CA ALA A 273 -19.80 -20.64 -20.85
C ALA A 273 -18.69 -20.92 -21.87
N PHE A 274 -17.50 -20.34 -21.69
CA PHE A 274 -16.37 -20.53 -22.60
C PHE A 274 -15.57 -21.80 -22.28
N THR A 275 -15.73 -22.36 -21.06
CA THR A 275 -14.96 -23.52 -20.62
C THR A 275 -15.75 -24.81 -20.64
N ASN A 276 -15.13 -25.87 -21.13
CA ASN A 276 -15.68 -27.23 -21.12
C ASN A 276 -15.63 -27.88 -19.73
N HIS A 277 -15.11 -27.17 -18.73
CA HIS A 277 -14.89 -27.67 -17.37
C HIS A 277 -15.88 -27.09 -16.34
N ALA A 278 -16.99 -26.51 -16.79
CA ALA A 278 -17.95 -25.82 -15.92
C ALA A 278 -18.44 -26.67 -14.74
N ASP A 279 -18.73 -27.95 -14.96
CA ASP A 279 -19.25 -28.84 -13.91
C ASP A 279 -18.18 -29.17 -12.85
N ALA A 280 -16.92 -29.36 -13.28
CA ALA A 280 -15.80 -29.56 -12.37
C ALA A 280 -15.52 -28.31 -11.51
N LEU A 281 -15.66 -27.11 -12.10
CA LEU A 281 -15.53 -25.84 -11.36
C LEU A 281 -16.66 -25.66 -10.34
N ARG A 282 -17.91 -25.97 -10.70
CA ARG A 282 -19.05 -25.95 -9.77
C ARG A 282 -18.86 -26.92 -8.61
N ALA A 283 -18.42 -28.14 -8.88
CA ALA A 283 -18.15 -29.13 -7.85
C ALA A 283 -17.05 -28.65 -6.88
N ALA A 284 -15.95 -28.09 -7.40
CA ALA A 284 -14.86 -27.57 -6.59
C ALA A 284 -15.26 -26.37 -5.71
N GLU A 285 -16.08 -25.45 -6.23
CA GLU A 285 -16.58 -24.34 -5.42
C GLU A 285 -17.51 -24.84 -4.31
N LYS A 286 -18.36 -25.83 -4.60
CA LYS A 286 -19.23 -26.47 -3.61
C LYS A 286 -18.41 -27.11 -2.49
N GLU A 287 -17.39 -27.89 -2.84
CA GLU A 287 -16.49 -28.53 -1.88
C GLU A 287 -15.72 -27.50 -1.02
N ALA A 288 -15.27 -26.40 -1.62
CA ALA A 288 -14.59 -25.32 -0.89
C ALA A 288 -15.51 -24.61 0.12
N ARG A 289 -16.81 -24.50 -0.21
CA ARG A 289 -17.86 -23.98 0.69
C ARG A 289 -18.10 -24.94 1.85
N GLU A 290 -18.28 -26.23 1.56
CA GLU A 290 -18.47 -27.28 2.57
C GLU A 290 -17.28 -27.33 3.55
N LYS A 291 -16.05 -27.20 3.03
CA LYS A 291 -14.81 -27.19 3.83
C LYS A 291 -14.47 -25.83 4.46
N ARG A 292 -15.28 -24.79 4.23
CA ARG A 292 -15.04 -23.41 4.70
C ARG A 292 -13.61 -22.92 4.46
N GLN A 293 -13.09 -23.12 3.25
CA GLN A 293 -11.72 -22.73 2.89
C GLN A 293 -11.64 -21.33 2.26
N GLY A 294 -10.50 -20.64 2.46
CA GLY A 294 -10.23 -19.34 1.84
C GLY A 294 -11.35 -18.32 2.05
N LEU A 295 -11.97 -17.88 0.94
CA LEU A 295 -13.12 -16.97 0.87
C LEU A 295 -14.37 -17.47 1.62
N TRP A 296 -14.41 -18.75 2.00
CA TRP A 296 -15.55 -19.41 2.64
C TRP A 296 -15.36 -19.68 4.13
N LYS A 297 -14.23 -19.25 4.74
CA LYS A 297 -13.96 -19.45 6.18
C LYS A 297 -15.07 -18.93 7.10
N ASN A 298 -15.69 -17.81 6.71
CA ASN A 298 -16.77 -17.15 7.46
C ASN A 298 -18.09 -17.18 6.67
N TRP A 299 -18.26 -18.14 5.77
CA TRP A 299 -19.47 -18.24 4.95
C TRP A 299 -20.54 -19.06 5.67
N GLU A 300 -21.68 -18.44 5.94
CA GLU A 300 -22.90 -19.10 6.39
C GLU A 300 -23.76 -19.46 5.18
N GLU A 301 -24.38 -20.64 5.20
CA GLU A 301 -25.40 -20.99 4.22
C GLU A 301 -26.50 -19.94 4.30
N SER A 302 -26.89 -19.40 3.15
CA SER A 302 -28.12 -18.63 3.06
C SER A 302 -29.28 -19.61 3.32
N GLY A 303 -29.62 -19.79 4.59
CA GLY A 303 -31.02 -19.90 4.97
C GLY A 303 -31.75 -18.69 4.40
N GLU A 304 -33.06 -18.78 4.25
CA GLU A 304 -33.89 -17.63 3.90
C GLU A 304 -33.82 -16.55 5.01
N SER A 305 -32.71 -15.80 5.07
CA SER A 305 -32.40 -14.60 5.86
C SER A 305 -30.87 -14.40 5.83
N GLY A 306 -30.29 -13.23 5.60
CA GLY A 306 -30.85 -11.91 5.37
C GLY A 306 -30.13 -11.24 4.21
N THR A 307 -30.93 -10.68 3.31
CA THR A 307 -30.68 -9.33 2.80
C THR A 307 -30.01 -8.48 3.89
N LEU A 308 -29.03 -7.66 3.52
CA LEU A 308 -28.66 -6.50 4.33
C LEU A 308 -29.92 -5.64 4.46
N GLN A 309 -30.74 -5.96 5.45
CA GLN A 309 -31.73 -5.07 5.99
C GLN A 309 -30.92 -3.97 6.66
N VAL A 310 -30.81 -2.84 5.97
CA VAL A 310 -30.85 -1.57 6.67
C VAL A 310 -32.03 -1.69 7.63
N LYS A 311 -31.77 -1.67 8.94
CA LYS A 311 -32.82 -1.79 9.96
C LYS A 311 -33.85 -0.69 9.70
N TYR A 312 -35.00 -1.05 9.15
CA TYR A 312 -36.19 -0.23 9.25
C TYR A 312 -36.63 -0.29 10.71
N GLY A 313 -36.30 0.76 11.47
CA GLY A 313 -37.09 1.07 12.66
C GLY A 313 -38.54 1.20 12.20
N THR A 314 -39.42 0.42 12.82
CA THR A 314 -40.87 0.38 12.58
C THR A 314 -41.43 1.79 12.42
N ALA A 315 -41.74 2.16 11.18
CA ALA A 315 -42.44 3.39 10.85
C ALA A 315 -43.94 3.09 10.75
N VAL A 316 -44.69 3.92 11.45
CA VAL A 316 -46.14 4.05 11.37
C VAL A 316 -46.52 4.54 9.96
N ALA A 317 -47.53 3.88 9.39
CA ALA A 317 -48.34 4.21 8.21
C ALA A 317 -47.63 4.36 6.84
N GLU A 318 -47.96 3.42 5.95
CA GLU A 318 -47.51 3.26 4.56
C GLU A 318 -47.97 4.41 3.63
N ALA A 319 -47.03 4.94 2.85
CA ALA A 319 -47.31 5.64 1.59
C ALA A 319 -46.82 4.75 0.41
N PRO A 320 -47.53 4.72 -0.73
CA PRO A 320 -47.19 3.84 -1.86
C PRO A 320 -45.80 4.17 -2.42
N GLY A 321 -44.94 3.16 -2.57
CA GLY A 321 -43.56 3.30 -3.02
C GLY A 321 -43.43 3.66 -4.50
N LEU A 322 -42.32 4.30 -4.88
CA LEU A 322 -41.98 4.55 -6.29
C LEU A 322 -41.46 3.28 -6.96
N ALA A 323 -41.99 2.95 -8.13
CA ALA A 323 -41.49 1.86 -8.96
C ALA A 323 -40.05 2.14 -9.43
N VAL A 324 -39.18 1.12 -9.37
CA VAL A 324 -37.78 1.21 -9.79
C VAL A 324 -37.61 0.54 -11.13
N ASN A 325 -37.18 1.30 -12.14
CA ASN A 325 -36.88 0.75 -13.46
C ASN A 325 -35.50 0.08 -13.44
N ASN A 326 -35.44 -1.23 -13.72
CA ASN A 326 -34.18 -1.92 -13.96
C ASN A 326 -33.58 -1.50 -15.31
N ALA A 327 -32.25 -1.65 -15.47
CA ALA A 327 -31.55 -1.35 -16.73
C ALA A 327 -32.11 -2.12 -17.96
N ASN A 328 -32.89 -3.18 -17.72
CA ASN A 328 -33.50 -4.04 -18.74
C ASN A 328 -35.01 -3.78 -18.94
N GLY A 329 -35.62 -2.80 -18.26
CA GLY A 329 -37.05 -2.47 -18.41
C GLY A 329 -38.02 -3.37 -17.63
N ASN A 330 -37.55 -4.25 -16.76
CA ASN A 330 -38.39 -5.05 -15.85
C ASN A 330 -38.62 -4.34 -14.51
N ASP A 331 -39.74 -4.63 -13.84
CA ASP A 331 -40.07 -4.11 -12.51
C ASP A 331 -38.98 -4.47 -11.49
N GLY A 332 -38.38 -3.44 -10.88
CA GLY A 332 -37.39 -3.55 -9.82
C GLY A 332 -37.98 -3.33 -8.42
N PRO A 333 -37.19 -3.51 -7.36
CA PRO A 333 -37.65 -3.34 -5.98
C PRO A 333 -38.12 -1.90 -5.72
N GLU A 334 -39.30 -1.72 -5.10
CA GLU A 334 -39.88 -0.40 -4.82
C GLU A 334 -39.02 0.45 -3.88
N TYR A 335 -38.92 1.75 -4.18
CA TYR A 335 -38.33 2.73 -3.26
C TYR A 335 -39.35 3.13 -2.20
N LYS A 336 -39.05 2.84 -0.93
CA LYS A 336 -39.89 3.11 0.25
C LYS A 336 -39.47 4.37 1.05
N GLY A 337 -38.60 5.20 0.49
CA GLY A 337 -38.13 6.41 1.17
C GLY A 337 -39.04 7.62 0.95
N PRO A 338 -38.80 8.73 1.68
CA PRO A 338 -39.55 9.97 1.49
C PRO A 338 -39.33 10.53 0.07
N LEU A 339 -40.39 11.06 -0.52
CA LEU A 339 -40.38 11.70 -1.85
C LEU A 339 -39.85 13.12 -1.82
N SER A 340 -39.98 13.80 -0.69
CA SER A 340 -39.42 15.13 -0.48
C SER A 340 -38.99 15.27 0.98
N PHE A 341 -37.79 15.79 1.22
CA PHE A 341 -37.27 16.00 2.57
C PHE A 341 -36.16 17.07 2.60
N SER A 342 -35.97 17.68 3.77
CA SER A 342 -34.86 18.60 4.03
C SER A 342 -33.62 17.82 4.47
N ALA A 343 -32.46 18.20 3.92
CA ALA A 343 -31.21 17.53 4.19
C ALA A 343 -30.00 18.47 4.14
N VAL A 344 -28.86 18.01 4.65
CA VAL A 344 -27.56 18.71 4.53
C VAL A 344 -26.65 17.92 3.61
N VAL A 345 -25.95 18.59 2.69
CA VAL A 345 -24.96 17.93 1.81
C VAL A 345 -23.73 17.56 2.64
N VAL A 346 -23.42 16.27 2.76
CA VAL A 346 -22.31 15.76 3.59
C VAL A 346 -21.12 15.29 2.75
N GLN A 347 -21.35 14.74 1.57
CA GLN A 347 -20.28 14.24 0.72
C GLN A 347 -20.64 14.31 -0.76
N ILE A 348 -19.75 14.85 -1.58
CA ILE A 348 -19.75 14.77 -3.03
C ILE A 348 -19.00 13.50 -3.43
N VAL A 349 -19.68 12.53 -4.03
CA VAL A 349 -19.06 11.28 -4.47
C VAL A 349 -18.38 11.51 -5.82
N ASN A 350 -19.19 11.90 -6.80
CA ASN A 350 -18.82 12.22 -8.19
C ASN A 350 -19.55 13.51 -8.63
N GLY A 351 -19.27 13.99 -9.84
CA GLY A 351 -19.98 15.15 -10.40
C GLY A 351 -21.50 15.00 -10.54
N ASP A 352 -22.06 13.78 -10.53
CA ASP A 352 -23.51 13.53 -10.63
C ASP A 352 -24.13 12.87 -9.39
N THR A 353 -23.33 12.58 -8.35
CA THR A 353 -23.75 11.76 -7.21
C THR A 353 -23.27 12.38 -5.90
N ILE A 354 -24.21 12.62 -4.98
CA ILE A 354 -23.94 13.22 -3.67
C ILE A 354 -24.55 12.39 -2.56
N THR A 355 -24.07 12.56 -1.34
CA THR A 355 -24.63 11.98 -0.12
C THR A 355 -25.13 13.11 0.76
N VAL A 356 -26.40 13.01 1.14
CA VAL A 356 -27.11 13.99 1.95
C VAL A 356 -27.49 13.37 3.29
N ARG A 357 -27.52 14.16 4.35
CA ARG A 357 -28.01 13.75 5.67
C ARG A 357 -29.40 14.31 5.89
N SER A 358 -30.40 13.43 6.05
CA SER A 358 -31.77 13.85 6.36
C SER A 358 -31.81 14.60 7.69
N ASP A 359 -32.50 15.75 7.73
CA ASP A 359 -32.68 16.52 8.97
C ASP A 359 -33.61 15.79 9.96
N GLU A 360 -34.57 14.99 9.45
CA GLU A 360 -35.55 14.28 10.28
C GLU A 360 -34.96 13.06 10.99
N LYS A 361 -34.25 12.21 10.22
CA LYS A 361 -33.74 10.92 10.72
C LYS A 361 -32.25 10.94 11.05
N GLY A 362 -31.51 11.95 10.60
CA GLY A 362 -30.05 11.99 10.71
C GLY A 362 -29.33 10.97 9.82
N GLU A 363 -30.06 10.23 8.98
CA GLU A 363 -29.52 9.17 8.10
C GLU A 363 -28.79 9.74 6.89
N LEU A 364 -27.72 9.07 6.48
CA LEU A 364 -26.96 9.39 5.26
C LEU A 364 -27.57 8.66 4.06
N ILE A 365 -28.12 9.41 3.12
CA ILE A 365 -28.77 8.92 1.90
C ILE A 365 -27.91 9.32 0.70
N ARG A 366 -27.53 8.33 -0.12
CA ARG A 366 -26.82 8.57 -1.38
C ARG A 366 -27.83 8.81 -2.49
N VAL A 367 -27.68 9.93 -3.20
CA VAL A 367 -28.62 10.40 -4.22
C VAL A 367 -27.89 10.76 -5.50
N SER A 368 -28.52 10.54 -6.66
CA SER A 368 -27.99 10.99 -7.96
C SER A 368 -28.80 12.18 -8.48
N LEU A 369 -28.15 13.12 -9.17
CA LEU A 369 -28.82 14.29 -9.72
C LEU A 369 -29.63 13.92 -10.97
N ALA A 370 -30.90 14.33 -11.01
CA ALA A 370 -31.79 14.06 -12.14
C ALA A 370 -31.33 14.80 -13.40
N GLY A 371 -31.27 14.09 -14.53
CA GLY A 371 -30.93 14.67 -15.84
C GLY A 371 -29.46 15.09 -16.00
N VAL A 372 -28.59 14.87 -15.02
CA VAL A 372 -27.19 15.31 -15.03
C VAL A 372 -26.26 14.10 -15.17
N ARG A 373 -25.27 14.19 -16.06
CA ARG A 373 -24.20 13.19 -16.24
C ARG A 373 -22.83 13.83 -16.24
N SER A 374 -22.00 13.45 -15.28
CA SER A 374 -20.57 13.78 -15.24
C SER A 374 -19.73 12.62 -15.78
N SER A 375 -18.49 12.91 -16.17
CA SER A 375 -17.49 11.88 -16.46
C SER A 375 -17.24 11.00 -15.24
N LYS A 376 -16.83 9.74 -15.45
CA LYS A 376 -16.37 8.85 -14.36
C LYS A 376 -14.97 8.31 -14.67
N ASN A 377 -14.26 9.00 -15.55
CA ASN A 377 -12.96 8.57 -16.06
C ASN A 377 -11.86 8.90 -15.03
N VAL A 378 -11.63 7.93 -14.15
CA VAL A 378 -10.57 7.96 -13.16
C VAL A 378 -9.71 6.71 -13.33
N THR A 379 -8.45 6.89 -13.68
CA THR A 379 -7.48 5.78 -13.77
C THR A 379 -6.64 5.73 -12.52
N ARG A 380 -6.44 4.52 -11.97
CA ARG A 380 -5.59 4.26 -10.80
C ARG A 380 -4.47 3.31 -11.23
N GLU A 381 -3.24 3.79 -11.20
CA GLU A 381 -2.04 3.04 -11.59
C GLU A 381 -1.13 2.87 -10.37
N GLN A 382 -0.84 1.62 -10.01
CA GLN A 382 0.12 1.29 -8.96
C GLN A 382 1.32 0.58 -9.58
N ASP A 383 2.49 1.19 -9.49
CA ASP A 383 3.73 0.54 -9.90
C ASP A 383 4.02 -0.59 -8.91
N GLY A 384 4.00 -1.86 -9.32
CA GLY A 384 4.24 -3.00 -8.42
C GLY A 384 5.60 -3.04 -7.70
N ARG A 385 6.46 -2.03 -7.89
CA ARG A 385 7.74 -1.82 -7.20
C ARG A 385 7.67 -0.71 -6.13
N SER A 386 6.54 -0.05 -6.02
CA SER A 386 6.37 1.22 -5.33
C SER A 386 5.03 1.22 -4.59
N PRO A 387 4.97 1.61 -3.30
CA PRO A 387 3.69 1.65 -2.57
C PRO A 387 2.77 2.78 -3.06
N GLU A 388 3.31 3.75 -3.82
CA GLU A 388 2.56 4.91 -4.31
C GLU A 388 1.54 4.50 -5.40
N THR A 389 0.32 5.02 -5.28
CA THR A 389 -0.72 4.85 -6.31
C THR A 389 -0.96 6.19 -7.02
N ARG A 390 -0.83 6.22 -8.34
CA ARG A 390 -1.09 7.42 -9.15
C ARG A 390 -2.52 7.39 -9.65
N VAL A 391 -3.27 8.44 -9.38
CA VAL A 391 -4.66 8.60 -9.78
C VAL A 391 -4.76 9.75 -10.77
N SER A 392 -5.30 9.49 -11.96
CA SER A 392 -5.53 10.53 -12.97
C SER A 392 -7.03 10.72 -13.19
N TYR A 393 -7.49 11.95 -13.03
CA TYR A 393 -8.85 12.39 -13.34
C TYR A 393 -8.83 13.03 -14.73
N THR A 394 -9.72 12.57 -15.62
CA THR A 394 -9.86 13.11 -16.97
C THR A 394 -11.30 13.58 -17.24
N ASP A 395 -11.46 14.35 -18.30
CA ASP A 395 -12.76 14.77 -18.82
C ASP A 395 -13.61 15.56 -17.79
N TYR A 396 -12.97 16.53 -17.13
CA TYR A 396 -13.59 17.48 -16.20
C TYR A 396 -14.20 16.88 -14.92
N GLU A 397 -13.94 15.60 -14.59
CA GLU A 397 -14.52 14.99 -13.37
C GLU A 397 -13.98 15.63 -12.08
N TRP A 398 -12.71 16.03 -12.05
CA TRP A 398 -12.13 16.73 -10.90
C TRP A 398 -12.77 18.10 -10.70
N GLU A 399 -12.95 18.85 -11.80
CA GLU A 399 -13.55 20.18 -11.83
C GLU A 399 -15.03 20.13 -11.42
N ALA A 400 -15.79 19.16 -11.93
CA ALA A 400 -17.20 18.94 -11.55
C ALA A 400 -17.33 18.69 -10.05
N ARG A 401 -16.48 17.79 -9.52
CA ARG A 401 -16.49 17.44 -8.10
C ARG A 401 -16.08 18.62 -7.21
N GLU A 402 -15.02 19.35 -7.56
CA GLU A 402 -14.56 20.50 -6.78
C GLU A 402 -15.54 21.69 -6.86
N PHE A 403 -16.23 21.88 -8.00
CA PHE A 403 -17.31 22.86 -8.11
C PHE A 403 -18.41 22.56 -7.10
N LEU A 404 -18.91 21.31 -7.08
CA LEU A 404 -19.96 20.91 -6.14
C LEU A 404 -19.51 21.04 -4.69
N ARG A 405 -18.28 20.61 -4.39
CA ARG A 405 -17.71 20.68 -3.04
C ARG A 405 -17.61 22.11 -2.55
N THR A 406 -16.99 23.00 -3.33
CA THR A 406 -16.75 24.38 -2.92
C THR A 406 -18.03 25.20 -2.76
N HIS A 407 -19.08 24.90 -3.52
CA HIS A 407 -20.32 25.68 -3.52
C HIS A 407 -21.43 25.11 -2.63
N TYR A 408 -21.50 23.79 -2.42
CA TYR A 408 -22.66 23.14 -1.80
C TYR A 408 -22.36 22.26 -0.59
N ILE A 409 -21.09 21.93 -0.28
CA ILE A 409 -20.78 21.12 0.90
C ILE A 409 -21.24 21.83 2.18
N GLY A 410 -21.91 21.10 3.08
CA GLY A 410 -22.43 21.64 4.34
C GLY A 410 -23.68 22.52 4.22
N LYS A 411 -24.17 22.82 3.01
CA LYS A 411 -25.41 23.61 2.84
C LYS A 411 -26.66 22.76 3.09
N ARG A 412 -27.70 23.40 3.63
CA ARG A 412 -29.05 22.84 3.70
C ARG A 412 -29.69 22.87 2.32
N VAL A 413 -30.35 21.79 1.96
CA VAL A 413 -30.99 21.56 0.66
C VAL A 413 -32.33 20.87 0.84
N ILE A 414 -33.25 21.13 -0.08
CA ILE A 414 -34.49 20.39 -0.24
C ILE A 414 -34.27 19.37 -1.35
N VAL A 415 -34.48 18.11 -1.02
CA VAL A 415 -34.31 16.97 -1.94
C VAL A 415 -35.69 16.50 -2.37
N GLN A 416 -35.94 16.52 -3.68
CA GLN A 416 -37.17 16.02 -4.28
C GLN A 416 -36.83 14.80 -5.15
N VAL A 417 -37.40 13.65 -4.83
CA VAL A 417 -37.18 12.38 -5.54
C VAL A 417 -38.11 12.32 -6.76
N GLU A 418 -37.52 12.19 -7.94
CA GLU A 418 -38.25 12.08 -9.20
C GLU A 418 -38.48 10.61 -9.57
N TYR A 419 -37.43 9.80 -9.46
CA TYR A 419 -37.48 8.37 -9.72
C TYR A 419 -36.33 7.67 -8.97
N ALA A 420 -36.32 6.34 -8.97
CA ALA A 420 -35.24 5.57 -8.38
C ALA A 420 -34.71 4.53 -9.36
N ARG A 421 -33.42 4.22 -9.26
CA ARG A 421 -32.74 3.24 -10.12
C ARG A 421 -31.97 2.24 -9.29
N GLN A 422 -32.03 0.98 -9.69
CA GLN A 422 -31.16 -0.04 -9.11
C GLN A 422 -29.80 -0.01 -9.81
N ILE A 423 -28.73 0.13 -9.02
CA ILE A 423 -27.37 0.02 -9.51
C ILE A 423 -27.05 -1.46 -9.69
N PHE A 424 -26.72 -1.88 -10.91
CA PHE A 424 -26.51 -3.29 -11.25
C PHE A 424 -25.41 -3.96 -10.40
N GLU A 425 -24.32 -3.23 -10.15
CA GLU A 425 -23.14 -3.73 -9.43
C GLU A 425 -23.41 -3.98 -7.95
N THR A 426 -24.06 -3.02 -7.28
CA THR A 426 -24.27 -3.05 -5.82
C THR A 426 -25.66 -3.54 -5.42
N LYS A 427 -26.58 -3.68 -6.38
CA LYS A 427 -28.03 -3.87 -6.18
C LYS A 427 -28.68 -2.77 -5.32
N GLU A 428 -27.98 -1.68 -5.07
CA GLU A 428 -28.45 -0.52 -4.31
C GLU A 428 -29.56 0.19 -5.09
N VAL A 429 -30.70 0.41 -4.44
CA VAL A 429 -31.75 1.29 -4.98
C VAL A 429 -31.34 2.73 -4.67
N ARG A 430 -30.95 3.47 -5.71
CA ARG A 430 -30.52 4.85 -5.58
C ARG A 430 -31.62 5.80 -6.04
N PRO A 431 -32.13 6.69 -5.17
CA PRO A 431 -33.04 7.74 -5.59
C PRO A 431 -32.31 8.75 -6.48
N VAL A 432 -32.98 9.16 -7.55
CA VAL A 432 -32.56 10.21 -8.46
C VAL A 432 -33.42 11.44 -8.21
N VAL A 433 -32.76 12.56 -7.94
CA VAL A 433 -33.37 13.67 -7.22
C VAL A 433 -33.06 15.01 -7.88
N LEU A 434 -33.98 15.96 -7.72
CA LEU A 434 -33.72 17.38 -7.85
C LEU A 434 -33.33 17.94 -6.49
N VAL A 435 -32.24 18.72 -6.45
CA VAL A 435 -31.72 19.29 -5.21
C VAL A 435 -31.74 20.80 -5.34
N LYS A 436 -32.52 21.44 -4.47
CA LYS A 436 -32.70 22.89 -4.44
C LYS A 436 -32.20 23.48 -3.13
N ILE A 437 -31.63 24.67 -3.20
CA ILE A 437 -31.30 25.44 -2.01
C ILE A 437 -32.58 26.17 -1.54
N PRO A 438 -33.01 26.03 -0.28
CA PRO A 438 -34.22 26.68 0.22
C PRO A 438 -34.13 28.22 0.18
N GLU A 439 -32.94 28.78 0.43
CA GLU A 439 -32.72 30.23 0.50
C GLU A 439 -32.79 30.91 -0.87
N THR A 440 -32.24 30.29 -1.91
CA THR A 440 -32.11 30.89 -3.25
C THR A 440 -33.05 30.28 -4.28
N GLY A 441 -33.66 29.14 -3.98
CA GLY A 441 -34.39 28.32 -4.95
C GLY A 441 -33.51 27.69 -6.04
N ALA A 442 -32.19 27.88 -5.99
CA ALA A 442 -31.29 27.44 -7.05
C ALA A 442 -31.16 25.90 -7.07
N ASN A 443 -31.30 25.31 -8.26
CA ASN A 443 -31.11 23.89 -8.49
C ASN A 443 -29.62 23.58 -8.72
N ILE A 444 -29.05 22.69 -7.91
CA ILE A 444 -27.62 22.30 -7.98
C ILE A 444 -27.27 21.68 -9.33
N GLY A 445 -28.14 20.83 -9.87
CA GLY A 445 -27.93 20.19 -11.17
C GLY A 445 -27.92 21.20 -12.31
N LEU A 446 -28.78 22.22 -12.23
CA LEU A 446 -28.81 23.33 -13.19
C LEU A 446 -27.50 24.12 -13.14
N SER A 447 -27.06 24.53 -11.95
CA SER A 447 -25.80 25.27 -11.79
C SER A 447 -24.60 24.48 -12.30
N LEU A 448 -24.57 23.15 -12.12
CA LEU A 448 -23.50 22.33 -12.66
C LEU A 448 -23.54 22.27 -14.20
N LEU A 449 -24.71 22.13 -14.81
CA LEU A 449 -24.84 22.13 -16.28
C LEU A 449 -24.40 23.46 -16.91
N GLU A 450 -24.67 24.59 -16.25
CA GLU A 450 -24.23 25.92 -16.72
C GLU A 450 -22.70 26.07 -16.80
N THR A 451 -21.95 25.33 -15.98
CA THR A 451 -20.47 25.31 -16.04
C THR A 451 -19.93 24.53 -17.25
N GLY A 452 -20.73 23.64 -17.84
CA GLY A 452 -20.31 22.73 -18.89
C GLY A 452 -19.41 21.57 -18.43
N TYR A 453 -19.27 21.31 -17.12
CA TYR A 453 -18.54 20.13 -16.62
C TYR A 453 -19.36 18.83 -16.66
N ALA A 454 -20.68 18.96 -16.81
CA ALA A 454 -21.60 17.84 -16.95
C ALA A 454 -22.50 18.04 -18.18
N THR A 455 -23.12 16.96 -18.61
CA THR A 455 -24.01 16.93 -19.77
C THR A 455 -25.43 16.56 -19.35
N PHE A 456 -26.42 17.08 -20.07
CA PHE A 456 -27.82 16.73 -19.86
C PHE A 456 -28.14 15.40 -20.55
N LEU A 457 -28.68 14.43 -19.80
CA LEU A 457 -29.15 13.15 -20.35
C LEU A 457 -30.29 12.58 -19.50
N LEU A 458 -31.43 12.34 -20.15
CA LEU A 458 -32.59 11.67 -19.57
C LEU A 458 -32.86 10.38 -20.35
N GLY A 459 -33.13 9.27 -19.65
CA GLY A 459 -33.48 8.00 -20.28
C GLY A 459 -34.94 8.01 -20.74
N LYS A 460 -35.29 7.08 -21.65
CA LYS A 460 -36.60 7.04 -22.32
C LYS A 460 -37.79 6.95 -21.37
N ASN A 461 -37.62 6.30 -20.21
CA ASN A 461 -38.66 6.06 -19.23
C ASN A 461 -38.50 6.91 -17.96
N ASP A 462 -37.51 7.81 -17.93
CA ASP A 462 -37.32 8.67 -16.76
C ASP A 462 -38.13 9.95 -16.91
N VAL A 463 -38.76 10.37 -15.83
CA VAL A 463 -39.48 11.64 -15.75
C VAL A 463 -38.66 12.60 -14.88
N CYS A 464 -38.58 13.85 -15.29
CA CYS A 464 -37.95 14.91 -14.51
C CYS A 464 -38.78 16.18 -14.66
N SER A 465 -39.31 16.69 -13.55
CA SER A 465 -40.18 17.87 -13.55
C SER A 465 -39.52 19.13 -14.11
N GLU A 466 -38.19 19.24 -14.03
CA GLU A 466 -37.40 20.40 -14.50
C GLU A 466 -36.54 20.10 -15.73
N ALA A 467 -36.87 19.06 -16.50
CA ALA A 467 -36.09 18.66 -17.68
C ALA A 467 -35.86 19.81 -18.67
N SER A 468 -36.86 20.65 -18.92
CA SER A 468 -36.78 21.80 -19.82
C SER A 468 -35.74 22.82 -19.36
N LEU A 469 -35.71 23.16 -18.07
CA LEU A 469 -34.75 24.10 -17.50
C LEU A 469 -33.32 23.56 -17.55
N LEU A 470 -33.13 22.28 -17.25
CA LEU A 470 -31.84 21.60 -17.32
C LEU A 470 -31.30 21.54 -18.76
N GLN A 471 -32.18 21.26 -19.73
CA GLN A 471 -31.83 21.25 -21.14
C GLN A 471 -31.38 22.64 -21.62
N ILE A 472 -32.13 23.70 -21.29
CA ILE A 472 -31.77 25.08 -21.64
C ILE A 472 -30.40 25.46 -21.04
N ALA A 473 -30.11 25.05 -19.80
CA ALA A 473 -28.82 25.31 -19.16
C ALA A 473 -27.65 24.62 -19.90
N ALA A 474 -27.84 23.36 -20.31
CA ALA A 474 -26.85 22.62 -21.08
C ALA A 474 -26.64 23.22 -22.49
N GLU A 475 -27.71 23.67 -23.15
CA GLU A 475 -27.63 24.35 -24.45
C GLU A 475 -26.85 25.67 -24.34
N LYS A 476 -27.09 26.48 -23.30
CA LYS A 476 -26.30 27.70 -23.03
C LYS A 476 -24.81 27.40 -22.83
N ALA A 477 -24.48 26.35 -22.09
CA ALA A 477 -23.08 25.94 -21.90
C ALA A 477 -22.44 25.46 -23.20
N ARG A 478 -23.21 24.79 -24.06
CA ARG A 478 -22.79 24.32 -25.38
C ARG A 478 -22.56 25.48 -26.36
N GLU A 479 -23.46 26.46 -26.41
CA GLU A 479 -23.32 27.67 -27.24
C GLU A 479 -22.06 28.47 -26.86
N LYS A 480 -21.77 28.55 -25.56
CA LYS A 480 -20.57 29.20 -25.04
C LYS A 480 -19.30 28.35 -25.15
N GLY A 481 -19.41 27.07 -25.53
CA GLY A 481 -18.28 26.15 -25.65
C GLY A 481 -17.55 25.91 -24.32
N LEU A 482 -18.28 25.82 -23.21
CA LEU A 482 -17.72 25.65 -21.86
C LEU A 482 -17.46 24.17 -21.53
N GLY A 483 -16.39 23.90 -20.77
CA GLY A 483 -16.06 22.58 -20.25
C GLY A 483 -15.98 21.51 -21.34
N THR A 484 -16.81 20.47 -21.23
CA THR A 484 -16.87 19.34 -22.18
C THR A 484 -17.26 19.74 -23.60
N TYR A 485 -17.87 20.92 -23.78
CA TYR A 485 -18.26 21.45 -25.09
C TYR A 485 -17.17 22.33 -25.73
N GLY A 486 -16.06 22.56 -25.04
CA GLY A 486 -14.92 23.31 -25.55
C GLY A 486 -14.13 22.54 -26.61
N LYS A 487 -13.45 23.26 -27.51
CA LYS A 487 -12.54 22.67 -28.52
C LYS A 487 -11.13 22.36 -27.97
N GLY A 488 -10.86 22.75 -26.71
CA GLY A 488 -9.58 22.54 -26.05
C GLY A 488 -9.42 21.11 -25.51
N LYS A 489 -8.18 20.69 -25.28
CA LYS A 489 -7.90 19.40 -24.62
C LYS A 489 -8.41 19.47 -23.16
N PRO A 490 -9.18 18.48 -22.70
CA PRO A 490 -9.68 18.48 -21.32
C PRO A 490 -8.50 18.45 -20.32
N PRO A 491 -8.64 19.14 -19.17
CA PRO A 491 -7.63 19.13 -18.12
C PRO A 491 -7.46 17.71 -17.55
N VAL A 492 -6.24 17.39 -17.14
CA VAL A 492 -5.90 16.12 -16.51
C VAL A 492 -5.28 16.41 -15.15
N GLN A 493 -6.01 16.09 -14.08
CA GLN A 493 -5.53 16.23 -12.71
C GLN A 493 -4.87 14.92 -12.26
N LYS A 494 -3.61 14.98 -11.86
CA LYS A 494 -2.85 13.82 -11.37
C LYS A 494 -2.58 13.94 -9.87
N ILE A 495 -2.97 12.92 -9.12
CA ILE A 495 -2.81 12.84 -7.67
C ILE A 495 -1.99 11.61 -7.33
N VAL A 496 -1.09 11.73 -6.35
CA VAL A 496 -0.35 10.59 -5.81
C VAL A 496 -0.93 10.22 -4.44
N GLU A 497 -1.58 9.06 -4.38
CA GLU A 497 -2.07 8.47 -3.14
C GLU A 497 -0.91 7.75 -2.43
N LEU A 498 -0.66 8.18 -1.19
CA LEU A 498 0.46 7.75 -0.34
C LEU A 498 -0.05 6.80 0.77
N HIS A 499 -0.74 5.74 0.37
CA HIS A 499 -1.25 4.72 1.30
C HIS A 499 -0.21 3.61 1.53
N HIS A 500 -0.22 3.01 2.73
CA HIS A 500 0.61 1.85 3.08
C HIS A 500 2.11 1.99 2.75
N LEU A 501 2.66 3.20 2.90
CA LEU A 501 4.06 3.50 2.60
C LEU A 501 5.05 2.65 3.43
N GLY A 502 4.64 2.24 4.63
CA GLY A 502 5.56 1.69 5.62
C GLY A 502 6.54 2.74 6.16
N ASN A 503 7.35 2.35 7.13
CA ASN A 503 8.20 3.28 7.91
C ASN A 503 9.24 4.02 7.04
N ALA A 504 9.93 3.31 6.13
CA ALA A 504 11.03 3.90 5.36
C ALA A 504 10.55 4.97 4.37
N ARG A 505 9.55 4.65 3.53
CA ARG A 505 8.96 5.61 2.59
C ARG A 505 8.15 6.67 3.31
N GLY A 506 7.48 6.32 4.43
CA GLY A 506 6.81 7.29 5.29
C GLY A 506 7.75 8.41 5.76
N LYS A 507 8.95 8.05 6.25
CA LYS A 507 9.98 9.04 6.66
C LYS A 507 10.51 9.86 5.49
N TYR A 508 10.64 9.26 4.31
CA TYR A 508 11.02 9.98 3.10
C TYR A 508 10.00 11.11 2.82
N TYR A 509 8.71 10.79 2.71
CA TYR A 509 7.66 11.78 2.45
C TYR A 509 7.46 12.78 3.61
N LEU A 510 7.68 12.36 4.85
CA LEU A 510 7.63 13.24 6.02
C LEU A 510 8.60 14.42 5.86
N SER A 511 9.79 14.19 5.31
CA SER A 511 10.77 15.25 5.09
C SER A 511 10.26 16.35 4.15
N PHE A 512 9.39 16.01 3.18
CA PHE A 512 8.75 16.95 2.26
C PHE A 512 7.65 17.76 2.93
N LEU A 513 6.83 17.10 3.75
CA LEU A 513 5.73 17.71 4.50
C LEU A 513 6.24 18.63 5.62
N GLN A 514 7.47 18.41 6.08
CA GLN A 514 8.14 19.24 7.08
C GLN A 514 9.05 20.31 6.46
N ARG A 515 9.09 20.48 5.13
CA ARG A 515 9.90 21.55 4.54
C ARG A 515 9.41 22.92 5.00
N GLY A 516 10.29 23.67 5.66
CA GLY A 516 9.95 24.97 6.27
C GLY A 516 9.63 24.90 7.76
N MET A 517 10.14 23.90 8.50
CA MET A 517 10.05 23.88 9.96
C MET A 517 10.61 25.16 10.58
N GLN A 518 9.90 25.70 11.57
CA GLN A 518 10.38 26.76 12.45
C GLN A 518 10.68 26.15 13.82
N GLY A 519 11.96 25.85 14.08
CA GLY A 519 12.36 25.07 15.24
C GLY A 519 11.76 23.67 15.20
N ASN A 520 11.09 23.25 16.28
CA ASN A 520 10.42 21.94 16.37
C ASN A 520 8.96 21.95 15.85
N ARG A 521 8.49 23.07 15.28
CA ARG A 521 7.11 23.19 14.81
C ARG A 521 7.02 22.94 13.31
N PRO A 522 6.24 21.93 12.86
CA PRO A 522 5.97 21.71 11.44
C PRO A 522 5.22 22.90 10.81
N PRO A 523 5.42 23.16 9.51
CA PRO A 523 4.66 24.18 8.80
C PRO A 523 3.18 23.82 8.75
N LEU A 524 2.34 24.85 8.62
CA LEU A 524 0.90 24.70 8.45
C LEU A 524 0.59 24.46 6.98
N LEU A 525 0.09 23.26 6.65
CA LEU A 525 -0.24 22.87 5.29
C LEU A 525 -1.75 22.95 5.06
N LYS A 526 -2.16 23.62 3.99
CA LYS A 526 -3.55 23.64 3.55
C LYS A 526 -3.89 22.31 2.87
N GLY A 527 -4.96 21.66 3.31
CA GLY A 527 -5.45 20.41 2.77
C GLY A 527 -6.97 20.37 2.68
N VAL A 528 -7.49 19.34 2.05
CA VAL A 528 -8.91 19.00 1.94
C VAL A 528 -9.07 17.59 2.47
N VAL A 529 -9.97 17.37 3.42
CA VAL A 529 -10.23 16.01 3.92
C VAL A 529 -11.07 15.27 2.87
N ASP A 530 -10.43 14.40 2.09
CA ASP A 530 -11.11 13.62 1.06
C ASP A 530 -12.09 12.62 1.67
N ALA A 531 -11.67 11.93 2.73
CA ALA A 531 -12.48 10.92 3.39
C ALA A 531 -12.17 10.81 4.89
N VAL A 532 -13.22 10.67 5.69
CA VAL A 532 -13.15 10.30 7.12
C VAL A 532 -13.28 8.78 7.23
N LEU A 533 -12.18 8.12 7.61
CA LEU A 533 -12.13 6.66 7.76
C LEU A 533 -12.61 6.22 9.16
N GLY A 534 -12.41 7.07 10.17
CA GLY A 534 -12.86 6.90 11.55
C GLY A 534 -12.71 8.19 12.35
N GLY A 535 -13.09 8.21 13.63
CA GLY A 535 -13.11 9.42 14.47
C GLY A 535 -11.79 10.22 14.46
N GLY A 536 -10.64 9.52 14.57
CA GLY A 536 -9.30 10.12 14.48
C GLY A 536 -8.50 9.75 13.23
N SER A 537 -9.15 9.19 12.19
CA SER A 537 -8.46 8.65 11.00
C SER A 537 -9.01 9.27 9.73
N LEU A 538 -8.18 10.02 9.02
CA LEU A 538 -8.56 10.86 7.90
C LEU A 538 -7.71 10.54 6.67
N ARG A 539 -8.25 10.86 5.50
CA ARG A 539 -7.51 10.94 4.25
C ARG A 539 -7.51 12.40 3.82
N VAL A 540 -6.32 13.00 3.69
CA VAL A 540 -6.18 14.43 3.40
C VAL A 540 -5.46 14.61 2.08
N TYR A 541 -6.08 15.34 1.16
CA TYR A 541 -5.48 15.82 -0.07
C TYR A 541 -4.78 17.16 0.19
N ILE A 542 -3.53 17.30 -0.23
CA ILE A 542 -2.74 18.53 -0.13
C ILE A 542 -2.58 19.08 -1.55
N PRO A 543 -3.34 20.14 -1.93
CA PRO A 543 -3.34 20.66 -3.29
C PRO A 543 -1.96 21.14 -3.76
N LYS A 544 -1.17 21.73 -2.86
CA LYS A 544 0.16 22.28 -3.20
C LYS A 544 1.13 21.24 -3.75
N GLU A 545 1.05 20.01 -3.24
CA GLU A 545 1.95 18.91 -3.60
C GLU A 545 1.26 17.83 -4.45
N ASN A 546 -0.06 17.97 -4.69
CA ASN A 546 -0.92 16.95 -5.31
C ASN A 546 -0.82 15.56 -4.64
N PHE A 547 -0.62 15.54 -3.32
CA PHE A 547 -0.52 14.31 -2.53
C PHE A 547 -1.80 14.04 -1.77
N GLN A 548 -2.17 12.78 -1.70
CA GLN A 548 -3.21 12.30 -0.81
C GLN A 548 -2.58 11.41 0.26
N ILE A 549 -2.65 11.86 1.52
CA ILE A 549 -1.98 11.21 2.65
C ILE A 549 -2.96 10.64 3.67
N PRO A 550 -2.68 9.47 4.26
CA PRO A 550 -3.39 8.97 5.43
C PRO A 550 -2.95 9.73 6.68
N VAL A 551 -3.89 10.37 7.37
CA VAL A 551 -3.65 11.18 8.56
C VAL A 551 -4.29 10.54 9.79
N LYS A 552 -3.53 10.43 10.88
CA LYS A 552 -4.03 10.13 12.22
C LYS A 552 -3.96 11.40 13.06
N VAL A 553 -5.07 11.75 13.71
CA VAL A 553 -5.15 12.96 14.55
C VAL A 553 -4.23 12.79 15.76
N ALA A 554 -3.31 13.74 15.94
CA ALA A 554 -2.32 13.70 17.01
C ALA A 554 -2.92 13.98 18.40
N GLY A 555 -2.45 13.26 19.41
CA GLY A 555 -2.76 13.51 20.82
C GLY A 555 -4.04 12.85 21.34
N ILE A 556 -4.78 12.13 20.48
CA ILE A 556 -6.05 11.50 20.86
C ILE A 556 -6.15 10.04 20.39
N ILE A 557 -6.93 9.25 21.11
CA ILE A 557 -7.43 7.93 20.70
C ILE A 557 -8.94 7.98 20.68
N THR A 558 -9.53 7.74 19.52
CA THR A 558 -10.98 7.67 19.32
C THR A 558 -11.46 6.22 19.33
N PRO A 559 -12.71 5.96 19.74
CA PRO A 559 -13.37 4.68 19.51
C PRO A 559 -13.23 4.22 18.05
N MET A 560 -12.94 2.93 17.86
CA MET A 560 -12.84 2.32 16.53
C MET A 560 -14.00 1.35 16.31
N GLY A 561 -14.56 1.36 15.10
CA GLY A 561 -15.51 0.34 14.67
C GLY A 561 -14.82 -1.01 14.49
N ALA A 562 -15.60 -2.08 14.46
CA ALA A 562 -15.10 -3.41 14.16
C ALA A 562 -14.40 -3.41 12.79
N ALA A 563 -13.08 -3.67 12.74
CA ALA A 563 -12.37 -3.75 11.47
C ALA A 563 -12.76 -5.01 10.68
N ASN A 564 -13.06 -6.09 11.43
CA ASN A 564 -13.47 -7.40 10.92
C ASN A 564 -14.62 -7.95 11.78
N SER A 565 -15.36 -8.96 11.31
CA SER A 565 -16.43 -9.62 12.07
C SER A 565 -15.99 -10.28 13.38
N SER A 566 -14.69 -10.47 13.60
CA SER A 566 -14.12 -11.04 14.83
C SER A 566 -13.81 -9.99 15.90
N GLU A 567 -13.76 -8.70 15.56
CA GLU A 567 -13.44 -7.63 16.50
C GLU A 567 -14.72 -6.98 17.00
N THR A 568 -14.80 -6.73 18.30
CA THR A 568 -15.90 -5.96 18.88
C THR A 568 -15.63 -4.48 18.67
N ALA A 569 -16.60 -3.79 18.08
CA ALA A 569 -16.54 -2.33 17.93
C ALA A 569 -16.45 -1.68 19.32
N ASP A 570 -15.63 -0.65 19.46
CA ASP A 570 -15.62 0.18 20.67
C ASP A 570 -16.99 0.85 20.84
N PRO A 571 -17.47 1.04 22.08
CA PRO A 571 -18.65 1.85 22.34
C PRO A 571 -18.50 3.25 21.73
N PHE A 572 -19.58 3.76 21.13
CA PHE A 572 -19.63 5.08 20.47
C PHE A 572 -18.71 5.26 19.25
N ALA A 573 -18.27 4.18 18.61
CA ALA A 573 -17.48 4.23 17.38
C ALA A 573 -18.19 4.91 16.21
N GLU A 574 -19.49 4.67 16.05
CA GLU A 574 -20.28 5.26 14.97
C GLU A 574 -20.50 6.75 15.20
N GLU A 575 -20.82 7.14 16.43
CA GLU A 575 -21.01 8.53 16.87
C GLU A 575 -19.70 9.33 16.76
N SER A 576 -18.57 8.75 17.15
CA SER A 576 -17.25 9.36 16.98
C SER A 576 -16.93 9.60 15.50
N LYS A 577 -17.23 8.61 14.63
CA LYS A 577 -17.07 8.77 13.18
C LYS A 577 -18.02 9.81 12.60
N ASN A 578 -19.28 9.82 12.99
CA ASN A 578 -20.29 10.77 12.52
C ASN A 578 -19.97 12.22 12.93
N PHE A 579 -19.41 12.41 14.13
CA PHE A 579 -18.90 13.70 14.58
C PHE A 579 -17.77 14.20 13.67
N ALA A 580 -16.81 13.34 13.35
CA ALA A 580 -15.73 13.65 12.42
C ALA A 580 -16.25 13.93 10.99
N VAL A 581 -17.17 13.11 10.48
CA VAL A 581 -17.80 13.31 9.16
C VAL A 581 -18.48 14.67 9.08
N THR A 582 -19.26 15.05 10.09
CA THR A 582 -20.03 16.30 10.09
C THR A 582 -19.13 17.54 10.07
N ARG A 583 -17.94 17.49 10.69
CA ARG A 583 -17.04 18.66 10.79
C ARG A 583 -15.93 18.69 9.75
N LEU A 584 -15.49 17.52 9.26
CA LEU A 584 -14.28 17.41 8.45
C LEU A 584 -14.54 16.94 7.02
N GLN A 585 -15.54 16.10 6.76
CA GLN A 585 -15.70 15.46 5.45
C GLN A 585 -15.77 16.50 4.32
N GLN A 586 -14.76 16.49 3.44
CA GLN A 586 -14.61 17.39 2.28
C GLN A 586 -14.49 18.88 2.60
N PHE A 587 -14.28 19.24 3.86
CA PHE A 587 -13.92 20.59 4.25
C PHE A 587 -12.44 20.88 4.02
N ASN A 588 -12.15 22.15 3.77
CA ASN A 588 -10.79 22.65 3.80
C ASN A 588 -10.29 22.62 5.24
N VAL A 589 -9.07 22.18 5.45
CA VAL A 589 -8.44 22.08 6.77
C VAL A 589 -7.00 22.53 6.69
N GLU A 590 -6.44 22.88 7.83
CA GLU A 590 -5.01 23.14 7.95
C GLU A 590 -4.38 22.06 8.84
N ILE A 591 -3.31 21.44 8.37
CA ILE A 591 -2.65 20.32 9.07
C ILE A 591 -1.19 20.62 9.40
N GLN A 592 -0.74 20.16 10.55
CA GLN A 592 0.67 20.16 10.95
C GLN A 592 1.13 18.71 11.12
N VAL A 593 2.06 18.27 10.27
CA VAL A 593 2.51 16.87 10.24
C VAL A 593 3.72 16.69 11.15
N HIS A 594 3.55 15.99 12.27
CA HIS A 594 4.59 15.83 13.30
C HIS A 594 5.51 14.65 13.04
N THR A 595 4.93 13.50 12.72
CA THR A 595 5.68 12.26 12.55
C THR A 595 4.90 11.25 11.70
N VAL A 596 5.47 10.07 11.50
CA VAL A 596 4.86 8.96 10.77
C VAL A 596 4.95 7.68 11.58
N ASP A 597 3.88 6.88 11.58
CA ASP A 597 3.87 5.58 12.23
C ASP A 597 4.57 4.50 11.38
N ARG A 598 4.66 3.26 11.91
CA ARG A 598 5.32 2.15 11.20
C ARG A 598 4.58 1.72 9.93
N ALA A 599 3.27 1.94 9.86
CA ALA A 599 2.43 1.60 8.72
C ALA A 599 2.47 2.67 7.61
N GLY A 600 3.01 3.85 7.90
CA GLY A 600 3.06 4.99 6.97
C GLY A 600 1.91 5.97 7.14
N ASN A 601 1.19 5.96 8.26
CA ASN A 601 0.19 6.98 8.57
C ASN A 601 0.86 8.19 9.22
N PHE A 602 0.52 9.38 8.74
CA PHE A 602 1.08 10.64 9.22
C PHE A 602 0.31 11.10 10.46
N ILE A 603 1.01 11.30 11.56
CA ILE A 603 0.45 11.80 12.82
C ILE A 603 0.46 13.33 12.75
N SER A 604 -0.73 13.93 12.72
CA SER A 604 -0.88 15.36 12.43
C SER A 604 -1.90 16.04 13.34
N THR A 605 -1.64 17.29 13.69
CA THR A 605 -2.69 18.18 14.23
C THR A 605 -3.56 18.64 13.07
N VAL A 606 -4.88 18.69 13.29
CA VAL A 606 -5.86 19.13 12.29
C VAL A 606 -6.62 20.33 12.84
N PHE A 607 -6.58 21.43 12.09
CA PHE A 607 -7.29 22.66 12.37
C PHE A 607 -8.43 22.83 11.37
N LEU A 608 -9.61 23.14 11.89
CA LEU A 608 -10.77 23.53 11.10
C LEU A 608 -10.59 24.95 10.52
N PRO A 609 -11.39 25.37 9.52
CA PRO A 609 -11.30 26.71 8.92
C PRO A 609 -11.44 27.87 9.90
N ASP A 610 -12.13 27.66 11.02
CA ASP A 610 -12.33 28.61 12.12
C ASP A 610 -11.12 28.69 13.07
N GLY A 611 -10.07 27.89 12.83
CA GLY A 611 -8.90 27.77 13.70
C GLY A 611 -9.09 26.78 14.85
N THR A 612 -10.26 26.14 14.98
CA THR A 612 -10.54 25.18 16.05
C THR A 612 -9.68 23.93 15.86
N ASN A 613 -8.97 23.52 16.91
CA ASN A 613 -8.21 22.26 16.92
C ASN A 613 -9.18 21.08 17.08
N PHE A 614 -9.25 20.24 16.05
CA PHE A 614 -10.17 19.11 16.00
C PHE A 614 -9.91 18.08 17.13
N SER A 615 -8.66 17.92 17.55
CA SER A 615 -8.32 16.99 18.64
C SER A 615 -8.97 17.41 19.97
N ILE A 616 -8.95 18.71 20.28
CA ILE A 616 -9.57 19.28 21.48
C ILE A 616 -11.10 19.16 21.39
N ALA A 617 -11.68 19.53 20.24
CA ALA A 617 -13.12 19.44 20.04
C ALA A 617 -13.65 17.99 20.18
N THR A 618 -12.88 16.99 19.75
CA THR A 618 -13.24 15.58 19.86
C THR A 618 -13.21 15.09 21.31
N VAL A 619 -12.20 15.49 22.09
CA VAL A 619 -12.07 15.14 23.50
C VAL A 619 -13.13 15.85 24.34
N GLU A 620 -13.38 17.13 24.10
CA GLU A 620 -14.41 17.93 24.78
C GLU A 620 -15.83 17.40 24.52
N ALA A 621 -16.05 16.85 23.33
CA ALA A 621 -17.29 16.15 23.00
C ALA A 621 -17.42 14.79 23.72
N GLY A 622 -16.37 14.26 24.36
CA GLY A 622 -16.38 12.94 24.99
C GLY A 622 -16.24 11.78 23.99
N LEU A 623 -15.76 12.04 22.77
CA LEU A 623 -15.65 11.06 21.69
C LEU A 623 -14.18 10.64 21.42
N GLY A 624 -13.28 10.94 22.36
CA GLY A 624 -11.88 10.53 22.34
C GLY A 624 -11.21 10.72 23.70
N THR A 625 -10.09 10.00 23.89
CA THR A 625 -9.23 10.09 25.08
C THR A 625 -7.87 10.65 24.73
N VAL A 626 -7.20 11.30 25.67
CA VAL A 626 -5.88 11.91 25.46
C VAL A 626 -4.80 10.84 25.53
N ALA A 627 -3.96 10.74 24.49
CA ALA A 627 -2.83 9.81 24.49
C ALA A 627 -1.67 10.32 23.62
N ASN A 628 -0.44 10.03 24.04
CA ASN A 628 0.80 10.43 23.36
C ASN A 628 0.87 11.95 23.06
N ALA A 629 0.30 12.76 23.96
CA ALA A 629 0.18 14.20 23.77
C ALA A 629 1.32 15.01 24.43
N ASP A 630 2.24 14.37 25.15
CA ASP A 630 3.27 15.02 25.98
C ASP A 630 4.18 15.98 25.21
N ARG A 631 4.37 15.75 23.91
CA ARG A 631 5.23 16.55 23.03
C ARG A 631 4.46 17.61 22.22
N LEU A 632 3.14 17.71 22.41
CA LEU A 632 2.29 18.62 21.65
C LEU A 632 2.17 19.97 22.38
N PRO A 633 2.20 21.11 21.67
CA PRO A 633 2.08 22.44 22.31
C PRO A 633 0.78 22.66 23.08
N TYR A 634 -0.27 21.91 22.76
CA TYR A 634 -1.62 22.04 23.30
C TYR A 634 -1.98 20.92 24.30
N TYR A 635 -0.97 20.30 24.91
CA TYR A 635 -1.12 19.23 25.90
C TYR A 635 -2.06 19.59 27.07
N GLN A 636 -1.86 20.76 27.68
CA GLN A 636 -2.70 21.20 28.81
C GLN A 636 -4.18 21.35 28.40
N GLN A 637 -4.45 21.94 27.23
CA GLN A 637 -5.80 22.13 26.73
C GLN A 637 -6.52 20.80 26.48
N LEU A 638 -5.79 19.78 26.01
CA LEU A 638 -6.34 18.43 25.83
C LEU A 638 -6.73 17.80 27.17
N ILE A 639 -5.87 17.89 28.20
CA ILE A 639 -6.18 17.38 29.54
C ILE A 639 -7.39 18.09 30.14
N ASP A 640 -7.44 19.42 30.01
CA ASP A 640 -8.55 20.20 30.57
C ASP A 640 -9.86 19.89 29.84
N ALA A 641 -9.82 19.66 28.52
CA ALA A 641 -10.97 19.17 27.76
C ALA A 641 -11.41 17.77 28.22
N GLU A 642 -10.46 16.87 28.48
CA GLU A 642 -10.76 15.50 28.94
C GLU A 642 -11.41 15.50 30.32
N LYS A 643 -10.88 16.29 31.27
CA LYS A 643 -11.46 16.47 32.61
C LYS A 643 -12.87 17.04 32.55
N ARG A 644 -13.14 17.99 31.65
CA ARG A 644 -14.49 18.53 31.43
C ARG A 644 -15.45 17.45 30.92
N ALA A 645 -15.04 16.69 29.91
CA ALA A 645 -15.85 15.60 29.36
C ALA A 645 -16.12 14.49 30.39
N GLN A 646 -15.15 14.17 31.24
CA GLN A 646 -15.29 13.24 32.37
C GLN A 646 -16.28 13.75 33.41
N LYS A 647 -16.15 15.02 33.83
CA LYS A 647 -17.05 15.64 34.81
C LYS A 647 -18.50 15.67 34.33
N GLU A 648 -18.71 15.87 33.03
CA GLU A 648 -20.04 15.94 32.41
C GLU A 648 -20.57 14.55 31.99
N GLY A 649 -19.78 13.48 32.11
CA GLY A 649 -20.21 12.11 31.81
C GLY A 649 -20.61 11.88 30.34
N LYS A 650 -19.97 12.56 29.39
CA LYS A 650 -20.32 12.52 27.96
C LYS A 650 -19.82 11.24 27.28
N TYR A 651 -20.70 10.56 26.53
CA TYR A 651 -20.41 9.39 25.67
C TYR A 651 -19.51 8.34 26.31
N ILE A 652 -18.21 8.28 25.95
CA ILE A 652 -17.26 7.27 26.47
C ILE A 652 -16.99 7.41 27.98
N TRP A 653 -17.40 8.54 28.56
CA TRP A 653 -17.32 8.82 30.00
C TRP A 653 -18.67 8.65 30.72
N SER A 654 -19.71 8.17 30.04
CA SER A 654 -20.99 7.86 30.67
C SER A 654 -20.89 6.60 31.53
N ASN A 655 -21.70 6.51 32.58
CA ASN A 655 -21.66 5.41 33.56
C ASN A 655 -21.93 4.01 32.96
N GLN A 656 -22.43 3.94 31.72
CA GLN A 656 -22.78 2.70 31.02
C GLN A 656 -21.76 2.32 29.94
N SER A 657 -20.64 3.05 29.81
CA SER A 657 -19.68 2.86 28.73
C SER A 657 -18.26 2.64 29.23
N SER A 658 -17.39 2.22 28.31
CA SER A 658 -15.98 1.99 28.56
C SER A 658 -15.14 2.80 27.59
N ILE A 659 -13.97 3.21 28.08
CA ILE A 659 -12.90 3.84 27.29
C ILE A 659 -12.50 2.90 26.13
N PRO A 660 -12.10 3.43 24.95
CA PRO A 660 -11.65 2.61 23.82
C PRO A 660 -10.61 1.56 24.22
N GLN A 661 -10.72 0.33 23.69
CA GLN A 661 -9.84 -0.80 24.07
C GLN A 661 -8.36 -0.46 23.91
N ARG A 662 -8.01 0.28 22.86
CA ARG A 662 -6.63 0.72 22.60
C ARG A 662 -6.13 1.69 23.67
N ALA A 663 -6.97 2.60 24.14
CA ALA A 663 -6.62 3.52 25.22
C ALA A 663 -6.48 2.76 26.55
N ALA A 664 -7.40 1.83 26.84
CA ALA A 664 -7.31 0.97 28.01
C ALA A 664 -6.03 0.11 28.02
N LYS A 665 -5.64 -0.46 26.87
CA LYS A 665 -4.39 -1.22 26.72
C LYS A 665 -3.15 -0.34 26.95
N LEU A 666 -3.13 0.86 26.37
CA LEU A 666 -2.03 1.82 26.60
C LEU A 666 -1.95 2.28 28.05
N MET A 667 -3.08 2.48 28.72
CA MET A 667 -3.12 2.77 30.15
C MET A 667 -2.62 1.57 30.97
N ALA A 668 -3.01 0.34 30.63
CA ALA A 668 -2.50 -0.87 31.29
C ALA A 668 -1.00 -1.06 31.08
N GLU A 669 -0.48 -0.84 29.87
CA GLU A 669 0.95 -0.85 29.56
C GLU A 669 1.69 0.28 30.29
N ARG A 670 1.11 1.47 30.39
CA ARG A 670 1.67 2.59 31.17
C ARG A 670 1.63 2.33 32.67
N ASN A 671 0.63 1.60 33.17
CA ASN A 671 0.57 1.19 34.58
C ASN A 671 1.55 0.04 34.86
N ALA A 672 1.76 -0.86 33.90
CA ALA A 672 2.73 -1.95 33.99
C ALA A 672 4.19 -1.44 33.87
N ASN A 673 4.43 -0.43 33.04
CA ASN A 673 5.74 0.23 32.87
C ASN A 673 5.89 1.48 33.75
N GLY A 674 4.86 1.83 34.52
CA GLY A 674 4.82 3.00 35.36
C GLY A 674 5.64 2.76 36.61
N VAL A 675 6.43 3.77 37.00
CA VAL A 675 7.32 3.81 38.18
C VAL A 675 6.53 3.80 39.51
N ASN A 676 5.28 3.32 39.54
CA ASN A 676 4.44 3.23 40.74
C ASN A 676 4.23 1.81 41.28
N CYS A 677 4.97 0.81 40.78
CA CYS A 677 5.15 -0.44 41.52
C CYS A 677 6.63 -0.71 41.76
N TYR A 678 7.14 -0.22 42.89
CA TYR A 678 8.25 -0.93 43.54
C TYR A 678 7.70 -2.28 43.97
N SER A 679 7.88 -3.31 43.13
CA SER A 679 7.83 -4.67 43.65
C SER A 679 9.07 -4.83 44.51
N ARG A 680 8.92 -4.80 45.85
CA ARG A 680 10.00 -5.17 46.76
C ARG A 680 10.41 -6.60 46.42
N SER A 681 11.52 -6.75 45.72
CA SER A 681 12.20 -8.03 45.58
C SER A 681 12.80 -8.38 46.93
N PHE A 682 12.11 -9.21 47.71
CA PHE A 682 12.74 -9.90 48.85
C PHE A 682 13.57 -11.08 48.30
N GLY A 683 14.70 -10.76 47.69
CA GLY A 683 15.76 -11.72 47.38
C GLY A 683 16.88 -11.59 48.41
N PRO A 684 17.53 -12.70 48.84
CA PRO A 684 18.49 -12.70 49.96
C PRO A 684 19.86 -12.03 49.66
N LYS A 685 19.98 -11.21 48.60
CA LYS A 685 21.21 -10.49 48.28
C LYS A 685 20.90 -9.13 47.66
N SER A 686 20.81 -8.09 48.50
CA SER A 686 21.00 -6.70 48.07
C SER A 686 22.50 -6.42 48.04
N GLU A 687 23.16 -6.68 46.91
CA GLU A 687 24.55 -6.26 46.72
C GLU A 687 24.55 -4.79 46.29
N PHE A 688 25.06 -3.92 47.16
CA PHE A 688 25.26 -2.50 46.87
C PHE A 688 26.64 -2.35 46.22
N ILE A 689 26.65 -2.02 44.93
CA ILE A 689 27.88 -1.78 44.17
C ILE A 689 28.10 -0.25 44.09
N PRO A 690 29.27 0.27 44.47
CA PRO A 690 29.56 1.69 44.37
C PRO A 690 29.77 2.10 42.91
N TYR A 691 28.95 3.03 42.42
CA TYR A 691 29.10 3.68 41.12
C TYR A 691 29.36 5.17 41.29
N VAL A 692 30.22 5.73 40.43
CA VAL A 692 30.42 7.18 40.32
C VAL A 692 29.55 7.72 39.19
N LEU A 693 28.77 8.75 39.48
CA LEU A 693 27.96 9.44 38.47
C LEU A 693 28.86 10.32 37.60
N SER A 694 28.98 9.98 36.32
CA SER A 694 29.90 10.64 35.40
C SER A 694 29.27 11.82 34.66
N GLU A 695 28.02 11.69 34.21
CA GLU A 695 27.33 12.74 33.46
C GLU A 695 25.82 12.59 33.61
N VAL A 696 25.11 13.72 33.60
CA VAL A 696 23.65 13.75 33.45
C VAL A 696 23.36 14.18 32.02
N GLY A 697 22.58 13.38 31.29
CA GLY A 697 22.19 13.65 29.92
C GLY A 697 21.44 14.98 29.78
N GLU A 698 21.53 15.60 28.60
CA GLU A 698 20.87 16.88 28.29
C GLU A 698 19.34 16.83 28.45
N ASP A 699 18.76 15.63 28.51
CA ASP A 699 17.35 15.36 28.77
C ASP A 699 16.97 15.46 30.26
N GLY A 700 17.94 15.57 31.18
CA GLY A 700 17.74 15.77 32.62
C GLY A 700 17.30 14.52 33.39
N TYR A 701 17.06 13.41 32.69
CA TYR A 701 16.58 12.14 33.28
C TYR A 701 17.53 10.95 33.04
N SER A 702 18.46 11.07 32.10
CA SER A 702 19.47 10.04 31.85
C SER A 702 20.72 10.32 32.67
N VAL A 703 21.28 9.31 33.34
CA VAL A 703 22.57 9.42 34.03
C VAL A 703 23.53 8.36 33.50
N TYR A 704 24.78 8.74 33.32
CA TYR A 704 25.87 7.85 32.99
C TYR A 704 26.62 7.51 34.28
N LEU A 705 26.81 6.21 34.53
CA LEU A 705 27.46 5.67 35.72
C LEU A 705 28.77 4.99 35.32
N GLN A 706 29.79 5.10 36.15
CA GLN A 706 31.07 4.42 36.00
C GLN A 706 31.30 3.50 37.20
N GLU A 707 31.68 2.25 36.93
CA GLU A 707 32.09 1.27 37.94
C GLU A 707 33.46 1.67 38.48
N GLN A 708 33.57 1.73 39.81
CA GLN A 708 34.83 1.99 40.49
C GLN A 708 35.56 0.66 40.73
N ASP A 709 36.13 0.11 39.66
CA ASP A 709 37.00 -1.06 39.71
C ASP A 709 38.46 -0.62 39.52
N ASP A 710 39.38 -1.18 40.29
CA ASP A 710 40.84 -0.89 40.20
C ASP A 710 41.36 -1.09 38.76
N GLU A 711 40.81 -2.07 38.04
CA GLU A 711 41.17 -2.37 36.64
C GLU A 711 40.75 -1.24 35.66
N ASN A 712 39.68 -0.50 35.97
CA ASN A 712 39.24 0.63 35.16
C ASN A 712 40.12 1.87 35.42
N GLU A 713 40.63 2.05 36.62
CA GLU A 713 41.56 3.13 36.96
C GLU A 713 42.94 2.91 36.28
N GLU A 714 43.48 1.69 36.32
CA GLU A 714 44.73 1.33 35.61
C GLU A 714 44.62 1.54 34.08
N ARG A 715 43.47 1.17 33.49
CA ARG A 715 43.19 1.41 32.06
C ARG A 715 43.10 2.90 31.72
N LEU A 716 42.62 3.73 32.64
CA LEU A 716 42.55 5.17 32.46
C LEU A 716 43.94 5.82 32.55
N GLU A 717 44.79 5.37 33.48
CA GLU A 717 46.18 5.83 33.64
C GLU A 717 47.02 5.46 32.42
N THR A 718 46.94 4.21 31.95
CA THR A 718 47.65 3.78 30.73
C THR A 718 47.22 4.57 29.48
N LEU A 719 45.93 4.90 29.36
CA LEU A 719 45.43 5.76 28.29
C LEU A 719 45.95 7.20 28.39
N GLN A 720 46.12 7.74 29.60
CA GLN A 720 46.67 9.08 29.82
C GLN A 720 48.17 9.11 29.51
N ASP A 721 48.93 8.10 29.91
CA ASP A 721 50.35 7.97 29.59
C ASP A 721 50.61 7.88 28.08
N LEU A 722 49.78 7.10 27.37
CA LEU A 722 49.83 7.00 25.91
C LEU A 722 49.47 8.34 25.25
N ALA A 723 48.46 9.05 25.76
CA ALA A 723 48.09 10.37 25.24
C ALA A 723 49.19 11.43 25.48
N ASN A 724 49.86 11.40 26.63
CA ASN A 724 50.96 12.30 26.95
C ASN A 724 52.19 12.06 26.04
N LYS A 725 52.53 10.79 25.75
CA LYS A 725 53.61 10.43 24.82
C LYS A 725 53.36 10.85 23.37
N VAL A 726 52.10 11.09 23.00
CA VAL A 726 51.70 11.40 21.62
C VAL A 726 51.43 12.89 21.41
N SER A 727 51.12 13.62 22.47
CA SER A 727 50.98 15.09 22.45
C SER A 727 52.28 15.80 22.03
N SER A 728 53.43 15.11 22.03
CA SER A 728 54.71 15.60 21.51
C SER A 728 54.90 15.44 19.99
N LEU A 729 53.98 14.74 19.30
CA LEU A 729 54.01 14.53 17.85
C LEU A 729 52.93 15.39 17.18
N ASN A 730 53.32 16.58 16.68
CA ASN A 730 52.42 17.47 15.96
C ASN A 730 52.04 16.90 14.58
N GLY A 731 50.91 16.19 14.49
CA GLY A 731 50.31 15.73 13.23
C GLY A 731 48.82 16.01 13.17
N GLU A 732 48.33 16.61 12.07
CA GLU A 732 46.89 16.79 11.83
C GLU A 732 46.25 15.47 11.39
N TYR A 733 45.20 15.03 12.09
CA TYR A 733 44.40 13.85 11.75
C TYR A 733 42.92 14.21 11.57
N GLN A 734 42.32 13.73 10.47
CA GLN A 734 40.91 13.95 10.15
C GLN A 734 40.08 12.66 10.36
N PRO A 735 39.37 12.52 11.49
CA PRO A 735 38.63 11.29 11.80
C PRO A 735 37.33 11.14 11.01
N LYS A 736 37.02 9.90 10.60
CA LYS A 736 35.79 9.51 9.88
C LYS A 736 34.60 9.36 10.83
N ARG A 737 33.38 9.49 10.29
CA ARG A 737 32.14 9.36 11.09
C ARG A 737 32.02 7.93 11.62
N GLY A 738 31.86 7.79 12.94
CA GLY A 738 31.75 6.48 13.60
C GLY A 738 33.09 5.86 14.03
N GLU A 739 34.22 6.52 13.75
CA GLU A 739 35.54 6.09 14.20
C GLU A 739 35.75 6.41 15.69
N LEU A 740 36.38 5.50 16.42
CA LEU A 740 36.77 5.69 17.82
C LEU A 740 38.07 6.49 17.85
N VAL A 741 38.06 7.62 18.55
CA VAL A 741 39.23 8.50 18.69
C VAL A 741 39.43 8.85 20.16
N VAL A 742 40.69 9.08 20.53
CA VAL A 742 41.02 9.70 21.81
C VAL A 742 40.91 11.21 21.63
N ALA A 743 40.04 11.84 22.42
CA ALA A 743 39.88 13.28 22.44
C ALA A 743 40.39 13.85 23.77
N GLN A 744 41.16 14.94 23.70
CA GLN A 744 41.60 15.69 24.87
C GLN A 744 40.50 16.65 25.30
N TYR A 745 40.04 16.56 26.56
CA TYR A 745 39.10 17.52 27.10
C TYR A 745 39.78 18.85 27.43
N ARG A 746 39.06 19.96 27.23
CA ARG A 746 39.55 21.31 27.56
C ARG A 746 39.68 21.44 29.08
N LYS A 747 40.82 21.93 29.58
CA LYS A 747 41.00 22.25 31.01
C LYS A 747 39.87 23.16 31.48
N THR A 748 39.04 22.69 32.41
CA THR A 748 38.19 23.53 33.24
C THR A 748 39.06 24.20 34.30
N SER A 749 38.72 25.41 34.71
CA SER A 749 39.48 26.30 35.60
C SER A 749 39.71 25.77 37.03
N HIS A 750 39.34 24.52 37.30
CA HIS A 750 39.44 23.89 38.61
C HIS A 750 40.40 22.71 38.50
N GLY A 751 41.71 22.98 38.48
CA GLY A 751 42.80 22.10 38.93
C GLY A 751 42.91 20.64 38.47
N ILE A 752 42.04 20.12 37.60
CA ILE A 752 41.99 18.70 37.25
C ILE A 752 42.90 18.43 36.04
N VAL A 753 43.74 17.41 36.17
CA VAL A 753 44.65 16.85 35.16
C VAL A 753 43.90 16.67 33.82
N PRO A 754 44.48 17.01 32.66
CA PRO A 754 43.81 16.81 31.37
C PRO A 754 43.47 15.33 31.16
N ARG A 755 42.17 14.98 31.27
CA ARG A 755 41.68 13.62 31.02
C ARG A 755 41.42 13.42 29.53
N CYS A 756 41.86 12.28 29.01
CA CYS A 756 41.57 11.80 27.66
C CYS A 756 40.42 10.79 27.71
N SER A 757 39.50 10.84 26.75
CA SER A 757 38.41 9.85 26.64
C SER A 757 38.28 9.33 25.22
N MET A 758 37.93 8.04 25.08
CA MET A 758 37.53 7.47 23.79
C MET A 758 36.12 7.91 23.43
N GLN A 759 35.97 8.61 22.31
CA GLN A 759 34.67 9.03 21.81
C GLN A 759 34.45 8.60 20.36
N LYS A 760 33.17 8.40 20.02
CA LYS A 760 32.73 8.09 18.65
C LYS A 760 32.20 9.38 18.03
N LYS A 761 32.83 9.87 16.96
CA LYS A 761 32.51 11.19 16.39
C LYS A 761 31.05 11.31 15.94
N ALA A 762 30.31 12.27 16.51
CA ALA A 762 28.99 12.70 16.09
C ALA A 762 29.04 14.16 15.57
N ASN A 763 28.63 14.36 14.30
CA ASN A 763 28.33 15.59 13.53
C ASN A 763 28.99 16.96 13.80
N LYS A 764 29.96 17.12 14.71
CA LYS A 764 30.73 18.38 14.90
C LYS A 764 32.24 18.14 14.81
N SER A 765 32.96 19.17 14.37
CA SER A 765 34.41 19.16 14.12
C SER A 765 35.20 19.11 15.43
N LEU A 766 35.68 17.92 15.79
CA LEU A 766 36.75 17.73 16.76
C LEU A 766 38.10 17.71 16.02
N ARG A 767 39.07 18.53 16.45
CA ARG A 767 40.49 18.33 16.12
C ARG A 767 41.03 17.27 17.10
N CYS A 768 41.56 16.16 16.59
CA CYS A 768 42.11 15.07 17.41
C CYS A 768 43.52 14.73 16.91
N CYS A 769 44.45 14.50 17.84
CA CYS A 769 45.78 13.94 17.56
C CYS A 769 45.73 12.40 17.62
N LEU A 770 46.66 11.77 16.89
CA LEU A 770 46.61 10.39 16.37
C LEU A 770 46.74 9.28 17.42
N LEU A 771 45.89 8.24 17.38
CA LEU A 771 46.26 6.83 17.64
C LEU A 771 45.07 5.90 17.36
N THR A 772 45.33 4.84 16.60
CA THR A 772 44.42 3.72 16.31
C THR A 772 44.81 2.52 17.17
N LEU A 773 43.89 2.03 18.02
CA LEU A 773 44.02 0.72 18.68
C LEU A 773 42.68 -0.07 18.72
N VAL A 774 42.85 -1.39 18.80
CA VAL A 774 42.01 -2.58 18.53
C VAL A 774 40.75 -2.69 19.43
N PRO A 775 39.65 -3.36 19.00
CA PRO A 775 38.33 -3.20 19.63
C PRO A 775 38.18 -4.02 20.93
N CYS A 776 37.75 -3.36 22.00
CA CYS A 776 37.23 -4.01 23.21
C CYS A 776 35.70 -4.07 23.12
N GLN A 777 35.14 -5.28 23.26
CA GLN A 777 33.71 -5.54 23.20
C GLN A 777 32.96 -4.76 24.28
N ARG A 778 32.00 -3.90 23.88
CA ARG A 778 30.90 -3.48 24.77
C ARG A 778 29.62 -4.14 24.29
N ARG A 779 29.16 -5.10 25.11
CA ARG A 779 27.79 -5.63 25.08
C ARG A 779 26.83 -4.48 25.44
N ARG A 780 25.75 -4.37 24.70
CA ARG A 780 24.53 -3.65 25.08
C ARG A 780 23.47 -4.66 25.44
#